data_AF-A0A5J4YKD9-F1
#
_entry.id   AF-A0A5J4YKD9-F1
#
_cell.length_a   1.000
_cell.length_b   1.000
_cell.length_c   1.000
_cell.angle_alpha   90.00
_cell.angle_beta   90.00
_cell.angle_gamma   90.00
#
_symmetry.space_group_name_H-M   'P 1'
#
loop_
_entity.id
_entity.type
_entity.pdbx_description
1 polymer ?
#
loop_
_entity_poly.entity_id
_entity_poly.type
_entity_poly.pdbx_seq_one_letter_code
_entity_poly.pdbx_strand_id
1 'polypeptide(L)'
;MLVMYVGSATWSDGRQLHRVPHVAKCPLRTASRQLAPLRVVRTCVHASGSDAHSSSVPANATDSEAGADMSATASARVALFRLEDVDDENLLNSDDDLDMDLLMDEVDANIRNAEMRDRAVSPADRRSHADAKEAVLEGALGQADEANAEPQWDRLGPMQGESTSTLDPDTELLLRSLSRVPPNPDEFPAYFEVVEKAVESRGFEVEAGSKLLRQLTTFKRASPDHRRAMQSFMQKSRFWSAWVRRMVPLLPRADPMSLALILNSISHLEIRAPPELMENWYKGATDLRPFEIKPLSMCLLSLAKLGQRPSDEWMATFYREFVRKRAEMSPRALGNTIWALASMRMRPPSFFFDAFDDAFEKNIDRMDAQTLSNAAWAYGTLQQRPSIEFLRAWYSSFSTGYEMMTGNALANSLWGFAKLDIMPSDAFMSRWFERFQTTAFQFSAISLNRALWSFGKLRLQPSDAFLTTWLIEFEKKAPNFLGAHLSQSVWALARLGIRPRQRFVEVWTEQYLRAVQKEGGALSHSTWSNAIWAHAKLMIIPSPNFLKAFYVAYSEQRGRHSWPQLCQVLWSFGKLNIPPREDFLFDWEDDFLPLLEKADGQALSNVIWTFARLDIVPSGRFLRAWMDTFEGSVDRLMGQECANILWAWAKLDIYPGDRACDRWYQQYKLAWKMRDKYPFYPVPAQNLRRFGMEALADGNPNTGEIM
;
A
#
# COMPACT_ATOMS: atom_id res chain seq x y z
N MET A 1 38.09 -19.14 25.60
CA MET A 1 38.80 -19.83 26.70
C MET A 1 37.75 -20.51 27.55
N LEU A 2 37.85 -21.83 27.74
CA LEU A 2 37.01 -22.56 28.70
C LEU A 2 37.34 -22.06 30.12
N VAL A 3 36.32 -21.72 30.91
CA VAL A 3 36.46 -21.56 32.36
C VAL A 3 35.57 -22.61 33.01
N MET A 4 36.22 -23.61 33.62
CA MET A 4 35.60 -24.55 34.55
C MET A 4 35.23 -23.82 35.84
N TYR A 5 33.97 -23.93 36.28
CA TYR A 5 33.55 -23.53 37.61
C TYR A 5 33.94 -24.63 38.61
N VAL A 6 34.79 -24.31 39.58
CA VAL A 6 34.98 -25.12 40.80
C VAL A 6 33.98 -24.58 41.83
N GLY A 7 32.97 -25.39 42.16
CA GLY A 7 31.97 -25.08 43.18
C GLY A 7 32.60 -25.01 44.58
N SER A 8 32.21 -24.00 45.34
CA SER A 8 32.52 -23.90 46.77
C SER A 8 31.45 -24.66 47.56
N ALA A 9 31.82 -25.82 48.08
CA ALA A 9 31.08 -26.51 49.12
C ALA A 9 31.56 -26.00 50.49
N THR A 10 30.66 -25.41 51.27
CA THR A 10 30.89 -25.11 52.69
C THR A 10 30.85 -26.41 53.48
N TRP A 11 31.94 -26.74 54.17
CA TRP A 11 31.97 -27.80 55.17
C TRP A 11 31.87 -27.22 56.58
N SER A 12 31.02 -27.85 57.37
CA SER A 12 30.89 -27.68 58.81
C SER A 12 32.13 -28.25 59.53
N ASP A 13 33.11 -27.41 59.87
CA ASP A 13 33.81 -27.52 61.15
C ASP A 13 34.66 -26.28 61.44
N GLY A 14 34.49 -25.73 62.64
CA GLY A 14 35.13 -24.48 63.05
C GLY A 14 36.63 -24.63 63.25
N ARG A 15 37.43 -23.95 62.41
CA ARG A 15 38.76 -23.42 62.75
C ARG A 15 39.00 -22.07 62.05
N GLN A 16 39.47 -21.12 62.84
CA GLN A 16 39.79 -19.74 62.46
C GLN A 16 41.20 -19.57 61.87
N LEU A 17 41.42 -18.38 61.27
CA LEU A 17 42.67 -17.63 60.98
C LEU A 17 43.27 -17.82 59.57
N HIS A 18 43.74 -16.81 58.81
CA HIS A 18 44.34 -15.50 59.13
C HIS A 18 44.13 -14.42 58.02
N ARG A 19 44.41 -13.16 58.40
CA ARG A 19 44.38 -11.87 57.66
C ARG A 19 45.48 -11.67 56.56
N VAL A 20 45.08 -11.06 55.42
CA VAL A 20 45.63 -9.81 54.74
C VAL A 20 47.05 -9.89 54.09
N PRO A 21 47.52 -9.10 53.06
CA PRO A 21 47.01 -7.86 52.39
C PRO A 21 47.05 -7.71 50.83
N HIS A 22 46.25 -6.74 50.37
CA HIS A 22 46.46 -5.63 49.38
C HIS A 22 47.68 -5.49 48.42
N VAL A 23 47.37 -4.79 47.29
CA VAL A 23 48.20 -4.01 46.32
C VAL A 23 48.78 -4.84 45.15
N ALA A 24 48.51 -4.56 43.86
CA ALA A 24 48.89 -3.33 43.16
C ALA A 24 48.13 -3.04 41.84
N LYS A 25 47.78 -1.77 41.64
CA LYS A 25 47.65 -1.13 40.32
C LYS A 25 49.05 -0.78 39.81
N CYS A 26 49.39 -1.11 38.55
CA CYS A 26 50.17 -0.24 37.67
C CYS A 26 50.17 -0.72 36.20
N PRO A 27 50.41 0.18 35.22
CA PRO A 27 49.89 0.13 33.85
C PRO A 27 50.95 -0.15 32.78
N LEU A 28 50.54 -0.59 31.58
CA LEU A 28 51.37 -0.58 30.37
C LEU A 28 50.47 -0.23 29.16
N ARG A 29 50.51 1.03 28.70
CA ARG A 29 51.35 1.57 27.61
C ARG A 29 51.20 0.84 26.26
N THR A 30 50.54 1.54 25.34
CA THR A 30 50.80 1.64 23.89
C THR A 30 51.94 0.79 23.36
N ALA A 31 51.59 -0.19 22.53
CA ALA A 31 52.49 -0.75 21.52
C ALA A 31 51.71 -0.96 20.22
N SER A 32 51.98 -0.08 19.26
CA SER A 32 51.63 -0.26 17.85
C SER A 32 52.21 -1.58 17.33
N ARG A 33 51.38 -2.44 16.76
CA ARG A 33 51.83 -3.50 15.84
C ARG A 33 50.89 -3.58 14.65
N GLN A 34 51.38 -3.09 13.51
CA GLN A 34 50.98 -3.56 12.20
C GLN A 34 51.14 -5.08 12.15
N LEU A 35 50.08 -5.78 11.76
CA LEU A 35 50.17 -7.13 11.20
C LEU A 35 49.30 -7.19 9.95
N ALA A 36 49.97 -7.48 8.84
CA ALA A 36 49.43 -7.68 7.50
C ALA A 36 48.51 -8.93 7.43
N PRO A 37 47.65 -9.04 6.40
CA PRO A 37 46.57 -10.03 6.37
C PRO A 37 47.08 -11.44 6.02
N LEU A 38 46.59 -12.44 6.75
CA LEU A 38 46.83 -13.85 6.46
C LEU A 38 46.00 -14.31 5.26
N ARG A 39 46.72 -14.88 4.29
CA ARG A 39 46.28 -15.47 3.02
C ARG A 39 45.18 -16.51 3.19
N VAL A 40 44.10 -16.37 2.43
CA VAL A 40 43.21 -17.47 2.05
C VAL A 40 43.90 -18.26 0.92
N VAL A 41 44.19 -19.53 1.18
CA VAL A 41 44.70 -20.49 0.19
C VAL A 41 43.56 -20.81 -0.78
N ARG A 42 43.63 -20.28 -2.01
CA ARG A 42 42.87 -20.79 -3.17
C ARG A 42 43.73 -21.84 -3.86
N THR A 43 43.25 -23.08 -3.86
CA THR A 43 43.77 -24.14 -4.74
C THR A 43 43.24 -23.91 -6.15
N CYS A 44 44.15 -23.61 -7.07
CA CYS A 44 43.93 -23.69 -8.51
C CYS A 44 43.97 -25.16 -8.96
N VAL A 45 43.06 -25.56 -9.83
CA VAL A 45 43.29 -26.61 -10.82
C VAL A 45 43.09 -25.97 -12.19
N HIS A 46 44.14 -26.06 -13.03
CA HIS A 46 44.19 -25.59 -14.41
C HIS A 46 43.59 -26.60 -15.39
N ALA A 47 42.94 -26.08 -16.45
CA ALA A 47 43.06 -26.52 -17.85
C ALA A 47 42.37 -25.44 -18.72
N SER A 48 43.11 -24.48 -19.31
CA SER A 48 43.60 -24.45 -20.71
C SER A 48 42.48 -24.57 -21.76
N GLY A 49 42.02 -23.47 -22.37
CA GLY A 49 42.39 -23.02 -23.75
C GLY A 49 41.24 -23.37 -24.71
N SER A 50 40.83 -22.63 -25.74
CA SER A 50 41.38 -21.53 -26.54
C SER A 50 40.26 -20.87 -27.36
N ASP A 51 40.62 -19.75 -27.99
CA ASP A 51 39.81 -18.79 -28.77
C ASP A 51 39.03 -19.28 -30.01
N ALA A 52 38.09 -18.41 -30.41
CA ALA A 52 37.84 -17.89 -31.78
C ALA A 52 36.54 -18.27 -32.54
N HIS A 53 35.78 -17.19 -32.82
CA HIS A 53 35.13 -16.80 -34.09
C HIS A 53 33.88 -17.50 -34.67
N SER A 54 32.87 -16.63 -34.85
CA SER A 54 32.01 -16.39 -36.02
C SER A 54 30.96 -17.41 -36.50
N SER A 55 29.74 -16.88 -36.60
CA SER A 55 28.76 -16.95 -37.70
C SER A 55 27.83 -18.17 -37.89
N SER A 56 26.59 -17.79 -38.21
CA SER A 56 25.56 -18.47 -39.03
C SER A 56 24.73 -19.62 -38.46
N VAL A 57 23.47 -19.28 -38.19
CA VAL A 57 22.19 -20.01 -38.39
C VAL A 57 22.15 -20.57 -39.84
N PRO A 58 21.59 -21.78 -40.16
CA PRO A 58 20.13 -21.97 -40.15
C PRO A 58 19.50 -23.35 -39.83
N ALA A 59 18.29 -23.25 -39.29
CA ALA A 59 17.02 -23.94 -39.59
C ALA A 59 16.89 -25.48 -39.69
N ASN A 60 15.89 -25.94 -38.93
CA ASN A 60 14.83 -26.90 -39.24
C ASN A 60 14.98 -28.42 -39.01
N ALA A 61 13.84 -28.94 -38.52
CA ALA A 61 13.31 -30.30 -38.57
C ALA A 61 13.86 -31.28 -37.53
N THR A 62 13.10 -32.17 -36.87
CA THR A 62 11.68 -32.58 -36.82
C THR A 62 11.67 -33.74 -35.82
N ASP A 63 10.58 -33.90 -35.04
CA ASP A 63 10.07 -35.19 -34.51
C ASP A 63 11.00 -36.00 -33.57
N SER A 64 10.59 -36.84 -32.63
CA SER A 64 9.35 -37.23 -31.97
C SER A 64 9.78 -38.30 -30.95
N GLU A 65 9.00 -38.47 -29.88
CA GLU A 65 8.86 -39.72 -29.11
C GLU A 65 9.96 -40.16 -28.10
N ALA A 66 9.51 -40.12 -26.83
CA ALA A 66 9.35 -41.26 -25.91
C ALA A 66 10.58 -42.01 -25.35
N GLY A 67 10.62 -42.08 -24.01
CA GLY A 67 10.83 -43.36 -23.32
C GLY A 67 11.95 -43.44 -22.29
N ALA A 68 11.56 -43.57 -21.02
CA ALA A 68 12.18 -44.36 -19.91
C ALA A 68 13.63 -44.04 -19.50
N ASP A 69 13.87 -43.49 -18.30
CA ASP A 69 13.96 -44.18 -16.99
C ASP A 69 15.33 -44.84 -16.74
N MET A 70 16.11 -44.28 -15.80
CA MET A 70 16.91 -44.99 -14.78
C MET A 70 17.84 -44.03 -14.01
N SER A 71 17.49 -43.80 -12.75
CA SER A 71 18.36 -43.96 -11.55
C SER A 71 19.90 -43.90 -11.74
N ALA A 72 20.54 -42.88 -11.16
CA ALA A 72 21.69 -43.07 -10.24
C ALA A 72 22.11 -41.74 -9.55
N THR A 73 21.84 -41.67 -8.25
CA THR A 73 22.62 -41.05 -7.16
C THR A 73 23.89 -40.26 -7.52
N ALA A 74 23.87 -38.96 -7.22
CA ALA A 74 25.04 -38.22 -6.74
C ALA A 74 24.63 -37.18 -5.69
N SER A 75 24.80 -37.57 -4.43
CA SER A 75 24.66 -36.71 -3.24
C SER A 75 25.62 -35.52 -3.31
N ALA A 76 25.07 -34.31 -3.46
CA ALA A 76 25.77 -33.08 -3.12
C ALA A 76 25.05 -32.46 -1.91
N ARG A 77 25.73 -32.50 -0.76
CA ARG A 77 25.34 -31.83 0.49
C ARG A 77 25.20 -30.33 0.26
N VAL A 78 23.98 -29.87 -0.01
CA VAL A 78 23.58 -28.48 0.20
C VAL A 78 23.23 -28.34 1.68
N ALA A 79 23.97 -27.51 2.39
CA ALA A 79 23.67 -27.15 3.76
C ALA A 79 22.29 -26.44 3.79
N LEU A 80 21.25 -27.18 4.16
CA LEU A 80 19.95 -26.62 4.54
C LEU A 80 20.16 -25.77 5.80
N PHE A 81 20.26 -24.45 5.63
CA PHE A 81 19.77 -23.53 6.66
C PHE A 81 18.24 -23.52 6.52
N ARG A 82 17.55 -24.28 7.37
CA ARG A 82 16.11 -24.10 7.56
C ARG A 82 15.90 -22.75 8.23
N LEU A 83 15.19 -21.87 7.53
CA LEU A 83 14.55 -20.69 8.10
C LEU A 83 13.40 -21.18 8.98
N GLU A 84 13.66 -21.34 10.27
CA GLU A 84 12.63 -21.36 11.31
C GLU A 84 12.57 -19.95 11.88
N ASP A 85 11.75 -19.09 11.28
CA ASP A 85 11.27 -17.83 11.86
C ASP A 85 9.75 -17.83 11.60
N VAL A 86 8.98 -18.31 12.57
CA VAL A 86 7.50 -18.30 12.58
C VAL A 86 7.07 -17.32 13.66
N ASP A 87 6.07 -16.49 13.29
CA ASP A 87 5.35 -15.49 14.08
C ASP A 87 6.05 -14.15 14.38
N ASP A 88 6.16 -13.31 13.35
CA ASP A 88 6.11 -11.85 13.48
C ASP A 88 4.78 -11.37 12.87
N GLU A 89 3.71 -11.21 13.66
CA GLU A 89 2.67 -10.17 13.48
C GLU A 89 1.52 -10.32 14.50
N ASN A 90 1.65 -9.60 15.63
CA ASN A 90 0.52 -9.14 16.42
C ASN A 90 0.55 -7.60 16.46
N LEU A 91 0.22 -6.99 15.32
CA LEU A 91 -0.09 -5.56 15.24
C LEU A 91 -1.33 -5.41 14.37
N LEU A 92 -2.45 -5.14 15.05
CA LEU A 92 -3.79 -4.82 14.57
C LEU A 92 -4.68 -6.03 14.22
N ASN A 93 -5.39 -6.55 15.22
CA ASN A 93 -6.72 -7.14 15.04
C ASN A 93 -7.63 -6.64 16.17
N SER A 94 -8.72 -5.98 15.79
CA SER A 94 -9.89 -5.78 16.64
C SER A 94 -10.95 -6.79 16.19
N ASP A 95 -11.35 -7.60 17.15
CA ASP A 95 -12.48 -8.53 17.22
C ASP A 95 -13.56 -8.39 16.13
N ASP A 96 -13.75 -9.46 15.36
CA ASP A 96 -15.03 -10.09 14.97
C ASP A 96 -14.76 -11.13 13.86
N ASP A 97 -14.34 -12.33 14.28
CA ASP A 97 -14.19 -13.51 13.42
C ASP A 97 -15.54 -14.27 13.36
N LEU A 98 -16.36 -13.90 12.39
CA LEU A 98 -17.36 -14.81 11.80
C LEU A 98 -16.65 -15.61 10.71
N ASP A 99 -16.96 -16.91 10.64
CA ASP A 99 -16.30 -17.94 9.83
C ASP A 99 -16.40 -17.66 8.31
N MET A 100 -15.52 -16.78 7.81
CA MET A 100 -15.47 -16.31 6.42
C MET A 100 -15.03 -17.41 5.44
N ASP A 101 -14.33 -18.44 5.92
CA ASP A 101 -13.85 -19.54 5.08
C ASP A 101 -15.03 -20.37 4.53
N LEU A 102 -16.03 -20.68 5.37
CA LEU A 102 -17.26 -21.35 4.96
C LEU A 102 -18.09 -20.51 3.96
N LEU A 103 -18.00 -19.17 4.05
CA LEU A 103 -18.72 -18.25 3.17
C LEU A 103 -18.04 -18.11 1.80
N MET A 104 -16.70 -18.11 1.77
CA MET A 104 -15.94 -18.10 0.51
C MET A 104 -16.16 -19.41 -0.27
N ASP A 105 -16.32 -20.54 0.41
CA ASP A 105 -16.70 -21.82 -0.21
C ASP A 105 -18.08 -21.77 -0.89
N GLU A 106 -19.06 -21.08 -0.28
CA GLU A 106 -20.40 -20.90 -0.86
C GLU A 106 -20.37 -19.95 -2.09
N VAL A 107 -19.56 -18.89 -2.02
CA VAL A 107 -19.31 -18.00 -3.16
C VAL A 107 -18.67 -18.79 -4.31
N ASP A 108 -17.70 -19.65 -4.03
CA ASP A 108 -17.05 -20.50 -5.03
C ASP A 108 -17.99 -21.53 -5.66
N ALA A 109 -18.89 -22.13 -4.87
CA ALA A 109 -19.93 -23.00 -5.42
C ALA A 109 -20.83 -22.25 -6.41
N ASN A 110 -21.18 -21.01 -6.10
CA ASN A 110 -22.04 -20.19 -6.96
C ASN A 110 -21.34 -19.68 -8.22
N ILE A 111 -20.06 -19.30 -8.14
CA ILE A 111 -19.24 -18.96 -9.32
C ILE A 111 -19.18 -20.17 -10.25
N ARG A 112 -18.86 -21.37 -9.73
CA ARG A 112 -18.84 -22.62 -10.51
C ARG A 112 -20.19 -22.93 -11.18
N ASN A 113 -21.30 -22.64 -10.52
CA ASN A 113 -22.65 -22.81 -11.09
C ASN A 113 -22.94 -21.80 -12.21
N ALA A 114 -22.49 -20.56 -12.08
CA ALA A 114 -22.59 -19.55 -13.14
C ALA A 114 -21.75 -19.95 -14.37
N GLU A 115 -20.55 -20.51 -14.16
CA GLU A 115 -19.69 -21.04 -15.24
C GLU A 115 -20.34 -22.19 -16.02
N MET A 116 -21.06 -23.09 -15.34
CA MET A 116 -21.81 -24.16 -16.01
C MET A 116 -22.92 -23.62 -16.91
N ARG A 117 -23.54 -22.48 -16.54
CA ARG A 117 -24.57 -21.82 -17.36
C ARG A 117 -23.97 -21.13 -18.58
N ASP A 118 -22.81 -20.49 -18.44
CA ASP A 118 -22.11 -19.84 -19.56
C ASP A 118 -21.56 -20.85 -20.59
N ARG A 119 -21.08 -22.01 -20.12
CA ARG A 119 -20.68 -23.12 -21.01
C ARG A 119 -21.84 -23.71 -21.82
N ALA A 120 -23.09 -23.51 -21.39
CA ALA A 120 -24.28 -23.94 -22.12
C ALA A 120 -24.70 -23.00 -23.26
N VAL A 121 -24.03 -21.84 -23.42
CA VAL A 121 -24.28 -20.88 -24.50
C VAL A 121 -23.67 -21.36 -25.82
N SER A 122 -24.46 -21.27 -26.91
CA SER A 122 -24.14 -21.75 -28.25
C SER A 122 -22.85 -21.15 -28.83
N PRO A 123 -22.04 -21.92 -29.59
CA PRO A 123 -20.82 -21.41 -30.25
C PRO A 123 -21.06 -20.21 -31.21
N ALA A 124 -22.28 -20.05 -31.73
CA ALA A 124 -22.63 -18.93 -32.62
C ALA A 124 -22.69 -17.59 -31.86
N ASP A 125 -23.22 -17.60 -30.64
CA ASP A 125 -23.34 -16.40 -29.80
C ASP A 125 -21.97 -15.96 -29.26
N ARG A 126 -21.04 -16.91 -29.05
CA ARG A 126 -19.65 -16.61 -28.65
C ARG A 126 -18.87 -15.86 -29.74
N ARG A 127 -19.14 -16.11 -31.03
CA ARG A 127 -18.49 -15.39 -32.14
C ARG A 127 -19.01 -13.96 -32.27
N SER A 128 -20.31 -13.75 -32.15
CA SER A 128 -20.89 -12.40 -32.11
C SER A 128 -20.34 -11.56 -30.96
N HIS A 129 -20.07 -12.18 -29.81
CA HIS A 129 -19.41 -11.52 -28.68
C HIS A 129 -17.91 -11.26 -28.91
N ALA A 130 -17.21 -12.14 -29.63
CA ALA A 130 -15.78 -11.96 -29.96
C ALA A 130 -15.58 -10.80 -30.96
N ASP A 131 -16.42 -10.70 -31.99
CA ASP A 131 -16.34 -9.63 -32.99
C ASP A 131 -16.67 -8.25 -32.36
N ALA A 132 -17.58 -8.21 -31.38
CA ALA A 132 -17.86 -7.01 -30.59
C ALA A 132 -16.70 -6.65 -29.63
N LYS A 133 -15.94 -7.64 -29.14
CA LYS A 133 -14.75 -7.43 -28.28
C LYS A 133 -13.57 -6.87 -29.07
N GLU A 134 -13.36 -7.32 -30.31
CA GLU A 134 -12.26 -6.87 -31.16
C GLU A 134 -12.40 -5.38 -31.55
N ALA A 135 -13.62 -4.94 -31.87
CA ALA A 135 -13.93 -3.53 -32.13
C ALA A 135 -13.73 -2.61 -30.89
N VAL A 136 -13.87 -3.16 -29.68
CA VAL A 136 -13.61 -2.43 -28.42
C VAL A 136 -12.12 -2.38 -28.09
N LEU A 137 -11.37 -3.44 -28.40
CA LEU A 137 -9.91 -3.53 -28.23
C LEU A 137 -9.17 -2.50 -29.12
N GLU A 138 -9.59 -2.32 -30.37
CA GLU A 138 -9.01 -1.28 -31.25
C GLU A 138 -9.26 0.14 -30.74
N GLY A 139 -10.41 0.39 -30.10
CA GLY A 139 -10.70 1.67 -29.44
C GLY A 139 -9.89 1.94 -28.16
N ALA A 140 -9.47 0.89 -27.45
CA ALA A 140 -8.71 0.98 -26.20
C ALA A 140 -7.20 1.26 -26.41
N LEU A 141 -6.64 0.86 -27.56
CA LEU A 141 -5.22 1.05 -27.89
C LEU A 141 -4.83 2.53 -28.08
N GLY A 142 -5.79 3.43 -28.32
CA GLY A 142 -5.55 4.88 -28.44
C GLY A 142 -5.49 5.66 -27.12
N GLN A 143 -5.71 5.03 -25.96
CA GLN A 143 -5.87 5.70 -24.66
C GLN A 143 -4.80 5.34 -23.61
N ALA A 144 -3.76 4.58 -24.00
CA ALA A 144 -2.81 3.97 -23.07
C ALA A 144 -1.79 4.94 -22.41
N ASP A 145 -1.64 6.18 -22.89
CA ASP A 145 -0.62 7.12 -22.41
C ASP A 145 -1.08 8.09 -21.29
N GLU A 146 -2.32 8.00 -20.82
CA GLU A 146 -2.87 8.89 -19.76
C GLU A 146 -2.99 8.21 -18.38
N ALA A 147 -2.17 7.20 -18.09
CA ALA A 147 -2.38 6.28 -16.95
C ALA A 147 -1.95 6.81 -15.55
N ASN A 148 -2.01 8.13 -15.33
CA ASN A 148 -2.11 8.76 -13.99
C ASN A 148 -3.38 9.63 -13.86
N ALA A 149 -4.30 9.54 -14.81
CA ALA A 149 -5.44 10.44 -14.89
C ALA A 149 -6.57 10.03 -13.94
N GLU A 150 -7.20 11.07 -13.39
CA GLU A 150 -8.59 11.10 -12.98
C GLU A 150 -9.49 10.22 -13.90
N PRO A 151 -10.62 9.69 -13.39
CA PRO A 151 -11.50 8.84 -14.18
C PRO A 151 -11.77 9.45 -15.56
N GLN A 152 -11.58 8.72 -16.66
CA GLN A 152 -11.90 9.23 -17.99
C GLN A 152 -13.43 9.35 -18.13
N TRP A 153 -13.96 10.57 -18.04
CA TRP A 153 -15.39 10.90 -17.91
C TRP A 153 -16.20 10.90 -19.22
N ASP A 154 -15.68 10.30 -20.28
CA ASP A 154 -16.20 10.50 -21.64
C ASP A 154 -17.19 9.43 -22.07
N ARG A 155 -18.46 9.75 -21.83
CA ARG A 155 -19.57 9.67 -22.80
C ARG A 155 -20.80 10.22 -22.08
N LEU A 156 -20.88 11.55 -21.99
CA LEU A 156 -22.19 12.18 -21.95
C LEU A 156 -22.69 12.13 -23.40
N GLY A 157 -23.50 11.11 -23.72
CA GLY A 157 -24.28 11.13 -24.95
C GLY A 157 -25.12 12.42 -25.02
N PRO A 158 -25.54 12.85 -26.22
CA PRO A 158 -26.40 14.02 -26.35
C PRO A 158 -27.64 13.81 -25.46
N MET A 159 -27.86 14.72 -24.51
CA MET A 159 -29.04 14.66 -23.66
C MET A 159 -30.25 15.04 -24.50
N GLN A 160 -31.11 14.07 -24.78
CA GLN A 160 -32.45 14.34 -25.30
C GLN A 160 -33.28 14.94 -24.17
N GLY A 161 -33.72 16.16 -24.40
CA GLY A 161 -34.36 17.02 -23.43
C GLY A 161 -34.07 18.47 -23.79
N GLU A 162 -34.31 18.86 -25.04
CA GLU A 162 -34.33 20.26 -25.44
C GLU A 162 -35.52 20.93 -24.73
N SER A 163 -35.26 21.43 -23.52
CA SER A 163 -36.04 22.51 -22.95
C SER A 163 -35.95 23.67 -23.92
N THR A 164 -37.09 24.21 -24.36
CA THR A 164 -37.17 25.46 -25.10
C THR A 164 -36.42 26.53 -24.32
N SER A 165 -35.27 26.95 -24.85
CA SER A 165 -34.38 27.94 -24.24
C SER A 165 -35.16 29.21 -23.87
N THR A 166 -35.14 29.60 -22.60
CA THR A 166 -35.72 30.87 -22.13
C THR A 166 -34.71 32.01 -22.17
N LEU A 167 -33.55 31.79 -22.80
CA LEU A 167 -32.47 32.75 -22.85
C LEU A 167 -32.81 33.94 -23.75
N ASP A 168 -32.26 35.09 -23.39
CA ASP A 168 -32.22 36.26 -24.24
C ASP A 168 -31.59 35.92 -25.62
N PRO A 169 -32.21 36.32 -26.76
CA PRO A 169 -31.77 35.92 -28.09
C PRO A 169 -30.31 36.25 -28.42
N ASP A 170 -29.81 37.41 -27.94
CA ASP A 170 -28.43 37.84 -28.18
C ASP A 170 -27.45 36.96 -27.39
N THR A 171 -27.80 36.65 -26.14
CA THR A 171 -27.04 35.73 -25.29
C THR A 171 -27.00 34.32 -25.87
N GLU A 172 -28.13 33.83 -26.38
CA GLU A 172 -28.22 32.53 -27.02
C GLU A 172 -27.39 32.46 -28.31
N LEU A 173 -27.40 33.52 -29.13
CA LEU A 173 -26.59 33.59 -30.34
C LEU A 173 -25.08 33.50 -30.03
N LEU A 174 -24.62 34.22 -29.00
CA LEU A 174 -23.23 34.17 -28.54
C LEU A 174 -22.87 32.75 -28.07
N LEU A 175 -23.69 32.12 -27.22
CA LEU A 175 -23.45 30.76 -26.77
C LEU A 175 -23.49 29.74 -27.91
N ARG A 176 -24.39 29.88 -28.89
CA ARG A 176 -24.42 28.99 -30.07
C ARG A 176 -23.10 29.07 -30.85
N SER A 177 -22.55 30.27 -31.04
CA SER A 177 -21.26 30.44 -31.73
C SER A 177 -20.08 29.76 -31.01
N LEU A 178 -20.10 29.73 -29.67
CA LEU A 178 -19.08 29.08 -28.82
C LEU A 178 -19.16 27.55 -28.79
N SER A 179 -20.22 26.95 -29.35
CA SER A 179 -20.40 25.50 -29.37
C SER A 179 -19.41 24.80 -30.31
N ARG A 180 -18.88 25.53 -31.30
CA ARG A 180 -17.81 25.04 -32.17
C ARG A 180 -16.46 25.43 -31.57
N VAL A 181 -15.69 24.43 -31.14
CA VAL A 181 -14.31 24.65 -30.68
C VAL A 181 -13.42 24.93 -31.90
N PRO A 182 -12.71 26.07 -31.95
CA PRO A 182 -11.82 26.39 -33.07
C PRO A 182 -10.63 25.41 -33.11
N PRO A 183 -10.23 24.90 -34.28
CA PRO A 183 -9.14 23.93 -34.36
C PRO A 183 -7.75 24.58 -34.26
N ASN A 184 -7.61 25.85 -34.65
CA ASN A 184 -6.32 26.52 -34.78
C ASN A 184 -6.08 27.55 -33.66
N PRO A 185 -4.85 27.64 -33.12
CA PRO A 185 -4.50 28.62 -32.07
C PRO A 185 -4.75 30.09 -32.44
N ASP A 186 -4.65 30.46 -33.72
CA ASP A 186 -4.85 31.83 -34.20
C ASP A 186 -6.30 32.32 -34.01
N GLU A 187 -7.26 31.39 -33.90
CA GLU A 187 -8.68 31.67 -33.70
C GLU A 187 -9.06 31.79 -32.20
N PHE A 188 -8.17 31.38 -31.29
CA PHE A 188 -8.44 31.37 -29.86
C PHE A 188 -8.73 32.76 -29.27
N PRO A 189 -8.02 33.85 -29.63
CA PRO A 189 -8.34 35.18 -29.11
C PRO A 189 -9.77 35.64 -29.46
N ALA A 190 -10.22 35.39 -30.68
CA ALA A 190 -11.58 35.73 -31.11
C ALA A 190 -12.62 34.88 -30.37
N TYR A 191 -12.33 33.60 -30.13
CA TYR A 191 -13.19 32.74 -29.30
C TYR A 191 -13.34 33.30 -27.87
N PHE A 192 -12.24 33.70 -27.23
CA PHE A 192 -12.28 34.26 -25.88
C PHE A 192 -12.94 35.65 -25.81
N GLU A 193 -12.86 36.46 -26.86
CA GLU A 193 -13.61 37.73 -26.93
C GLU A 193 -15.12 37.49 -26.91
N VAL A 194 -15.60 36.45 -27.60
CA VAL A 194 -17.02 36.05 -27.57
C VAL A 194 -17.41 35.53 -26.18
N VAL A 195 -16.53 34.80 -25.49
CA VAL A 195 -16.73 34.33 -24.11
C VAL A 195 -16.92 35.52 -23.16
N GLU A 196 -16.09 36.56 -23.26
CA GLU A 196 -16.21 37.76 -22.42
C GLU A 196 -17.50 38.53 -22.72
N LYS A 197 -17.83 38.73 -24.01
CA LYS A 197 -19.10 39.35 -24.43
C LYS A 197 -20.32 38.61 -23.91
N ALA A 198 -20.29 37.27 -23.91
CA ALA A 198 -21.38 36.46 -23.41
C ALA A 198 -21.67 36.74 -21.93
N VAL A 199 -20.65 36.85 -21.08
CA VAL A 199 -20.83 37.16 -19.63
C VAL A 199 -21.37 38.57 -19.41
N GLU A 200 -21.00 39.51 -20.27
CA GLU A 200 -21.41 40.91 -20.14
C GLU A 200 -22.82 41.19 -20.65
N SER A 201 -23.40 40.26 -21.42
CA SER A 201 -24.76 40.36 -21.94
C SER A 201 -25.80 40.65 -20.86
N ARG A 202 -26.87 41.37 -21.25
CA ARG A 202 -27.92 41.80 -20.32
C ARG A 202 -28.75 40.62 -19.80
N GLY A 203 -28.95 39.59 -20.61
CA GLY A 203 -29.70 38.38 -20.27
C GLY A 203 -28.87 37.23 -19.69
N PHE A 204 -27.69 37.53 -19.12
CA PHE A 204 -26.82 36.50 -18.56
C PHE A 204 -27.38 35.93 -17.25
N GLU A 205 -28.10 34.80 -17.36
CA GLU A 205 -28.71 34.07 -16.25
C GLU A 205 -27.97 32.76 -15.91
N VAL A 206 -28.51 32.00 -14.95
CA VAL A 206 -27.91 30.75 -14.46
C VAL A 206 -27.69 29.74 -15.59
N GLU A 207 -28.67 29.56 -16.47
CA GLU A 207 -28.59 28.62 -17.58
C GLU A 207 -27.44 29.01 -18.53
N ALA A 208 -27.34 30.29 -18.90
CA ALA A 208 -26.24 30.81 -19.73
C ALA A 208 -24.88 30.62 -19.05
N GLY A 209 -24.77 30.93 -17.75
CA GLY A 209 -23.56 30.74 -16.98
C GLY A 209 -23.07 29.29 -16.95
N SER A 210 -23.98 28.34 -16.75
CA SER A 210 -23.67 26.92 -16.74
C SER A 210 -23.26 26.39 -18.13
N LYS A 211 -23.97 26.79 -19.21
CA LYS A 211 -23.64 26.43 -20.59
C LYS A 211 -22.27 26.96 -21.00
N LEU A 212 -21.95 28.20 -20.65
CA LEU A 212 -20.67 28.83 -20.97
C LEU A 212 -19.49 28.08 -20.33
N LEU A 213 -19.56 27.78 -19.02
CA LEU A 213 -18.50 27.01 -18.36
C LEU A 213 -18.33 25.61 -18.95
N ARG A 214 -19.42 24.97 -19.37
CA ARG A 214 -19.37 23.68 -20.06
C ARG A 214 -18.65 23.79 -21.41
N GLN A 215 -18.89 24.85 -22.18
CA GLN A 215 -18.18 25.09 -23.44
C GLN A 215 -16.69 25.31 -23.22
N LEU A 216 -16.30 26.07 -22.18
CA LEU A 216 -14.90 26.23 -21.80
C LEU A 216 -14.28 24.90 -21.37
N THR A 217 -15.04 24.03 -20.72
CA THR A 217 -14.60 22.68 -20.38
C THR A 217 -14.33 21.86 -21.64
N THR A 218 -15.23 21.92 -22.64
CA THR A 218 -15.04 21.27 -23.94
C THR A 218 -13.81 21.82 -24.68
N PHE A 219 -13.65 23.15 -24.69
CA PHE A 219 -12.48 23.82 -25.27
C PHE A 219 -11.19 23.31 -24.63
N LYS A 220 -11.07 23.35 -23.29
CA LYS A 220 -9.87 22.91 -22.54
C LYS A 220 -9.43 21.49 -22.94
N ARG A 221 -10.39 20.60 -23.19
CA ARG A 221 -10.13 19.18 -23.44
C ARG A 221 -9.77 18.85 -24.89
N ALA A 222 -9.93 19.79 -25.82
CA ALA A 222 -9.75 19.52 -27.24
C ALA A 222 -8.31 19.18 -27.63
N SER A 223 -7.30 19.87 -27.06
CA SER A 223 -5.88 19.54 -27.27
C SER A 223 -4.98 20.12 -26.18
N PRO A 224 -3.69 19.72 -26.10
CA PRO A 224 -2.71 20.36 -25.22
C PRO A 224 -2.59 21.88 -25.42
N ASP A 225 -2.74 22.36 -26.66
CA ASP A 225 -2.72 23.80 -26.98
C ASP A 225 -3.91 24.54 -26.40
N HIS A 226 -5.11 23.95 -26.52
CA HIS A 226 -6.32 24.50 -25.90
C HIS A 226 -6.19 24.54 -24.38
N ARG A 227 -5.61 23.51 -23.76
CA ARG A 227 -5.34 23.47 -22.32
C ARG A 227 -4.46 24.64 -21.88
N ARG A 228 -3.36 24.88 -22.60
CA ARG A 228 -2.44 26.01 -22.36
C ARG A 228 -3.12 27.36 -22.57
N ALA A 229 -3.88 27.50 -23.65
CA ALA A 229 -4.62 28.72 -23.98
C ALA A 229 -5.70 29.03 -22.92
N MET A 230 -6.47 28.03 -22.50
CA MET A 230 -7.45 28.15 -21.42
C MET A 230 -6.79 28.59 -20.12
N GLN A 231 -5.67 27.98 -19.74
CA GLN A 231 -4.94 28.35 -18.53
C GLN A 231 -4.44 29.81 -18.59
N SER A 232 -3.89 30.23 -19.73
CA SER A 232 -3.46 31.62 -19.97
C SER A 232 -4.65 32.59 -19.92
N PHE A 233 -5.78 32.24 -20.54
CA PHE A 233 -7.00 33.04 -20.53
C PHE A 233 -7.54 33.22 -19.11
N MET A 234 -7.67 32.14 -18.34
CA MET A 234 -8.17 32.18 -16.95
C MET A 234 -7.27 33.01 -16.02
N GLN A 235 -5.96 33.09 -16.30
CA GLN A 235 -5.01 33.87 -15.50
C GLN A 235 -4.97 35.36 -15.87
N LYS A 236 -5.14 35.70 -17.15
CA LYS A 236 -4.94 37.07 -17.67
C LYS A 236 -6.22 37.87 -17.85
N SER A 237 -7.34 37.21 -18.09
CA SER A 237 -8.63 37.86 -18.34
C SER A 237 -9.33 38.26 -17.04
N ARG A 238 -10.35 39.12 -17.16
CA ARG A 238 -11.28 39.42 -16.06
C ARG A 238 -12.50 38.51 -16.06
N PHE A 239 -12.57 37.57 -17.00
CA PHE A 239 -13.70 36.66 -17.20
C PHE A 239 -14.15 35.99 -15.91
N TRP A 240 -13.25 35.33 -15.17
CA TRP A 240 -13.64 34.58 -13.98
C TRP A 240 -14.26 35.47 -12.90
N SER A 241 -13.65 36.63 -12.64
CA SER A 241 -14.17 37.61 -11.69
C SER A 241 -15.51 38.21 -12.12
N ALA A 242 -15.71 38.42 -13.43
CA ALA A 242 -16.98 38.90 -13.98
C ALA A 242 -18.07 37.82 -13.89
N TRP A 243 -17.75 36.58 -14.25
CA TRP A 243 -18.64 35.43 -14.18
C TRP A 243 -19.08 35.18 -12.73
N VAL A 244 -18.15 35.13 -11.78
CA VAL A 244 -18.45 34.95 -10.35
C VAL A 244 -19.40 36.06 -9.86
N ARG A 245 -19.10 37.32 -10.15
CA ARG A 245 -19.92 38.47 -9.73
C ARG A 245 -21.36 38.38 -10.25
N ARG A 246 -21.55 37.92 -11.50
CA ARG A 246 -22.89 37.73 -12.08
C ARG A 246 -23.61 36.54 -11.47
N MET A 247 -22.90 35.45 -11.20
CA MET A 247 -23.52 34.19 -10.80
C MET A 247 -23.87 34.11 -9.32
N VAL A 248 -23.02 34.64 -8.43
CA VAL A 248 -23.21 34.62 -6.98
C VAL A 248 -24.65 34.95 -6.53
N PRO A 249 -25.27 36.07 -6.95
CA PRO A 249 -26.62 36.42 -6.50
C PRO A 249 -27.72 35.50 -7.08
N LEU A 250 -27.43 34.77 -8.16
CA LEU A 250 -28.39 33.90 -8.84
C LEU A 250 -28.36 32.46 -8.32
N LEU A 251 -27.22 32.00 -7.81
CA LEU A 251 -27.03 30.61 -7.33
C LEU A 251 -28.06 30.15 -6.28
N PRO A 252 -28.49 30.96 -5.30
CA PRO A 252 -29.47 30.50 -4.31
C PRO A 252 -30.84 30.11 -4.88
N ARG A 253 -31.14 30.50 -6.12
CA ARG A 253 -32.40 30.20 -6.81
C ARG A 253 -32.21 29.37 -8.08
N ALA A 254 -30.98 28.93 -8.34
CA ALA A 254 -30.66 28.11 -9.50
C ALA A 254 -31.34 26.75 -9.44
N ASP A 255 -31.70 26.20 -10.60
CA ASP A 255 -32.23 24.86 -10.68
C ASP A 255 -31.12 23.80 -10.36
N PRO A 256 -31.52 22.60 -9.91
CA PRO A 256 -30.58 21.54 -9.55
C PRO A 256 -29.57 21.16 -10.64
N MET A 257 -29.99 21.16 -11.92
CA MET A 257 -29.12 20.75 -13.01
C MET A 257 -28.06 21.81 -13.28
N SER A 258 -28.42 23.09 -13.31
CA SER A 258 -27.44 24.16 -13.46
C SER A 258 -26.46 24.22 -12.29
N LEU A 259 -26.92 24.02 -11.04
CA LEU A 259 -26.02 23.94 -9.88
C LEU A 259 -24.99 22.82 -10.03
N ALA A 260 -25.41 21.64 -10.48
CA ALA A 260 -24.53 20.51 -10.73
C ALA A 260 -23.55 20.78 -11.87
N LEU A 261 -24.03 21.33 -12.99
CA LEU A 261 -23.19 21.64 -14.16
C LEU A 261 -22.13 22.71 -13.84
N ILE A 262 -22.49 23.75 -13.11
CA ILE A 262 -21.56 24.79 -12.67
C ILE A 262 -20.42 24.16 -11.86
N LEU A 263 -20.77 23.41 -10.81
CA LEU A 263 -19.77 22.83 -9.93
C LEU A 263 -18.90 21.81 -10.68
N ASN A 264 -19.52 21.02 -11.55
CA ASN A 264 -18.82 20.07 -12.41
C ASN A 264 -17.84 20.75 -13.35
N SER A 265 -18.23 21.83 -14.02
CA SER A 265 -17.33 22.58 -14.88
C SER A 265 -16.20 23.26 -14.11
N ILE A 266 -16.46 23.82 -12.92
CA ILE A 266 -15.41 24.38 -12.06
C ILE A 266 -14.36 23.31 -11.71
N SER A 267 -14.81 22.09 -11.37
CA SER A 267 -13.91 20.96 -11.08
C SER A 267 -13.04 20.58 -12.30
N HIS A 268 -13.63 20.48 -13.50
CA HIS A 268 -12.89 20.09 -14.71
C HIS A 268 -11.99 21.20 -15.25
N LEU A 269 -12.35 22.46 -15.01
CA LEU A 269 -11.49 23.59 -15.33
C LEU A 269 -10.34 23.75 -14.32
N GLU A 270 -10.39 23.04 -13.19
CA GLU A 270 -9.41 23.11 -12.10
C GLU A 270 -9.26 24.53 -11.53
N ILE A 271 -10.39 25.24 -11.44
CA ILE A 271 -10.43 26.62 -10.96
C ILE A 271 -10.72 26.63 -9.46
N ARG A 272 -9.97 27.45 -8.71
CA ARG A 272 -10.28 27.71 -7.31
C ARG A 272 -11.55 28.55 -7.18
N ALA A 273 -12.63 27.94 -6.68
CA ALA A 273 -13.85 28.63 -6.35
C ALA A 273 -13.63 29.59 -5.15
N PRO A 274 -14.01 30.88 -5.26
CA PRO A 274 -13.96 31.79 -4.12
C PRO A 274 -15.00 31.41 -3.06
N PRO A 275 -14.76 31.69 -1.76
CA PRO A 275 -15.67 31.29 -0.68
C PRO A 275 -17.11 31.76 -0.88
N GLU A 276 -17.31 33.00 -1.34
CA GLU A 276 -18.64 33.58 -1.62
C GLU A 276 -19.42 32.78 -2.67
N LEU A 277 -18.75 32.25 -3.69
CA LEU A 277 -19.37 31.41 -4.71
C LEU A 277 -19.85 30.09 -4.10
N MET A 278 -18.99 29.45 -3.30
CA MET A 278 -19.34 28.18 -2.64
C MET A 278 -20.48 28.37 -1.62
N GLU A 279 -20.46 29.44 -0.84
CA GLU A 279 -21.52 29.75 0.13
C GLU A 279 -22.88 29.90 -0.56
N ASN A 280 -22.93 30.64 -1.67
CA ASN A 280 -24.18 30.82 -2.42
C ASN A 280 -24.60 29.58 -3.21
N TRP A 281 -23.63 28.76 -3.64
CA TRP A 281 -23.91 27.44 -4.21
C TRP A 281 -24.58 26.52 -3.16
N TYR A 282 -24.07 26.47 -1.93
CA TYR A 282 -24.69 25.69 -0.84
C TYR A 282 -26.09 26.22 -0.46
N LYS A 283 -26.33 27.54 -0.53
CA LYS A 283 -27.68 28.10 -0.36
C LYS A 283 -28.66 27.58 -1.43
N GLY A 284 -28.22 27.47 -2.68
CA GLY A 284 -29.02 26.88 -3.76
C GLY A 284 -29.20 25.37 -3.62
N ALA A 285 -28.19 24.69 -3.07
CA ALA A 285 -28.18 23.24 -2.84
C ALA A 285 -28.52 22.85 -1.39
N THR A 286 -29.31 23.67 -0.68
CA THR A 286 -29.73 23.38 0.70
C THR A 286 -30.81 22.29 0.74
N ASP A 287 -31.78 22.36 -0.18
CA ASP A 287 -32.77 21.31 -0.37
C ASP A 287 -32.37 20.40 -1.53
N LEU A 288 -32.02 19.14 -1.22
CA LEU A 288 -31.61 18.16 -2.22
C LEU A 288 -32.78 17.33 -2.78
N ARG A 289 -34.00 17.46 -2.25
CA ARG A 289 -35.18 16.71 -2.74
C ARG A 289 -35.46 16.93 -4.24
N PRO A 290 -35.32 18.16 -4.79
CA PRO A 290 -35.55 18.42 -6.21
C PRO A 290 -34.43 17.89 -7.12
N PHE A 291 -33.28 17.49 -6.57
CA PHE A 291 -32.18 16.97 -7.37
C PHE A 291 -32.52 15.55 -7.85
N GLU A 292 -32.57 15.37 -9.16
CA GLU A 292 -32.52 14.04 -9.75
C GLU A 292 -31.18 13.35 -9.45
N ILE A 293 -31.12 12.04 -9.66
CA ILE A 293 -29.95 11.25 -9.26
C ILE A 293 -28.66 11.64 -9.99
N LYS A 294 -28.79 12.06 -11.25
CA LYS A 294 -27.66 12.50 -12.08
C LYS A 294 -27.03 13.79 -11.54
N PRO A 295 -27.77 14.92 -11.38
CA PRO A 295 -27.19 16.12 -10.77
C PRO A 295 -26.76 15.89 -9.32
N LEU A 296 -27.47 15.07 -8.53
CA LEU A 296 -27.11 14.76 -7.15
C LEU A 296 -25.72 14.09 -7.04
N SER A 297 -25.51 13.00 -7.78
CA SER A 297 -24.21 12.29 -7.82
C SER A 297 -23.10 13.13 -8.43
N MET A 298 -23.42 13.97 -9.42
CA MET A 298 -22.48 14.91 -10.04
C MET A 298 -22.00 15.95 -9.03
N CYS A 299 -22.90 16.57 -8.25
CA CYS A 299 -22.53 17.52 -7.20
C CYS A 299 -21.53 16.91 -6.23
N LEU A 300 -21.84 15.73 -5.66
CA LEU A 300 -20.95 15.06 -4.71
C LEU A 300 -19.58 14.75 -5.32
N LEU A 301 -19.55 14.25 -6.55
CA LEU A 301 -18.31 13.98 -7.28
C LEU A 301 -17.49 15.26 -7.47
N SER A 302 -18.12 16.35 -7.87
CA SER A 302 -17.43 17.63 -8.10
C SER A 302 -16.90 18.23 -6.81
N LEU A 303 -17.62 18.11 -5.69
CA LEU A 303 -17.14 18.51 -4.35
C LEU A 303 -15.88 17.71 -3.98
N ALA A 304 -15.89 16.39 -4.20
CA ALA A 304 -14.74 15.53 -3.94
C ALA A 304 -13.51 15.95 -4.77
N LYS A 305 -13.67 16.18 -6.07
CA LYS A 305 -12.59 16.65 -6.95
C LYS A 305 -12.03 18.02 -6.55
N LEU A 306 -12.89 18.90 -6.06
CA LEU A 306 -12.49 20.22 -5.57
C LEU A 306 -11.86 20.19 -4.18
N GLY A 307 -11.77 19.02 -3.54
CA GLY A 307 -11.32 18.88 -2.15
C GLY A 307 -12.25 19.58 -1.15
N GLN A 308 -13.49 19.87 -1.55
CA GLN A 308 -14.49 20.52 -0.71
C GLN A 308 -15.22 19.46 0.11
N ARG A 309 -14.97 19.44 1.41
CA ARG A 309 -15.69 18.56 2.34
C ARG A 309 -17.02 19.21 2.71
N PRO A 310 -18.18 18.62 2.35
CA PRO A 310 -19.48 19.20 2.69
C PRO A 310 -19.75 19.12 4.20
N SER A 311 -20.66 19.95 4.70
CA SER A 311 -21.07 19.90 6.11
C SER A 311 -21.82 18.60 6.45
N ASP A 312 -21.79 18.20 7.71
CA ASP A 312 -22.50 16.99 8.18
C ASP A 312 -24.00 17.07 7.93
N GLU A 313 -24.60 18.27 8.01
CA GLU A 313 -26.02 18.51 7.71
C GLU A 313 -26.34 18.26 6.23
N TRP A 314 -25.50 18.78 5.33
CA TRP A 314 -25.66 18.56 3.89
C TRP A 314 -25.52 17.07 3.56
N MET A 315 -24.52 16.41 4.15
CA MET A 315 -24.29 14.97 3.98
C MET A 315 -25.43 14.11 4.52
N ALA A 316 -26.00 14.46 5.68
CA ALA A 316 -27.16 13.78 6.23
C ALA A 316 -28.37 13.86 5.27
N THR A 317 -28.56 14.99 4.61
CA THR A 317 -29.60 15.16 3.59
C THR A 317 -29.28 14.36 2.32
N PHE A 318 -28.03 14.39 1.87
CA PHE A 318 -27.58 13.59 0.73
C PHE A 318 -27.84 12.09 0.95
N TYR A 319 -27.48 11.54 2.11
CA TYR A 319 -27.69 10.11 2.40
C TYR A 319 -29.18 9.74 2.38
N ARG A 320 -30.06 10.58 2.94
CA ARG A 320 -31.51 10.34 2.89
C ARG A 320 -32.06 10.36 1.46
N GLU A 321 -31.64 11.32 0.65
CA GLU A 321 -32.09 11.42 -0.74
C GLU A 321 -31.53 10.30 -1.61
N PHE A 322 -30.29 9.87 -1.38
CA PHE A 322 -29.72 8.67 -2.01
C PHE A 322 -30.58 7.44 -1.70
N VAL A 323 -30.90 7.20 -0.42
CA VAL A 323 -31.72 6.04 -0.02
C VAL A 323 -33.10 6.08 -0.67
N ARG A 324 -33.74 7.26 -0.74
CA ARG A 324 -35.04 7.44 -1.40
C ARG A 324 -34.99 7.15 -2.89
N LYS A 325 -33.92 7.57 -3.57
CA LYS A 325 -33.75 7.48 -5.03
C LYS A 325 -32.93 6.28 -5.48
N ARG A 326 -32.58 5.35 -4.57
CA ARG A 326 -31.68 4.21 -4.84
C ARG A 326 -32.11 3.36 -6.03
N ALA A 327 -33.42 3.23 -6.27
CA ALA A 327 -33.96 2.46 -7.40
C ALA A 327 -33.74 3.13 -8.77
N GLU A 328 -33.47 4.43 -8.80
CA GLU A 328 -33.20 5.22 -10.02
C GLU A 328 -31.69 5.29 -10.33
N MET A 329 -30.83 4.75 -9.46
CA MET A 329 -29.39 4.81 -9.60
C MET A 329 -28.92 4.11 -10.88
N SER A 330 -28.14 4.83 -11.69
CA SER A 330 -27.38 4.22 -12.77
C SER A 330 -26.04 3.66 -12.25
N PRO A 331 -25.42 2.68 -12.94
CA PRO A 331 -24.09 2.15 -12.58
C PRO A 331 -23.06 3.27 -12.38
N ARG A 332 -22.98 4.21 -13.32
CA ARG A 332 -22.05 5.34 -13.23
C ARG A 332 -22.34 6.24 -12.02
N ALA A 333 -23.62 6.48 -11.70
CA ALA A 333 -23.97 7.26 -10.51
C ALA A 333 -23.55 6.55 -9.21
N LEU A 334 -23.66 5.22 -9.14
CA LEU A 334 -23.17 4.42 -8.00
C LEU A 334 -21.66 4.55 -7.86
N GLY A 335 -20.93 4.29 -8.95
CA GLY A 335 -19.47 4.41 -8.99
C GLY A 335 -18.99 5.81 -8.57
N ASN A 336 -19.64 6.86 -9.07
CA ASN A 336 -19.30 8.23 -8.73
C ASN A 336 -19.56 8.56 -7.26
N THR A 337 -20.71 8.11 -6.75
CA THR A 337 -21.12 8.38 -5.36
C THR A 337 -20.13 7.74 -4.40
N ILE A 338 -19.86 6.43 -4.56
CA ILE A 338 -19.00 5.71 -3.63
C ILE A 338 -17.54 6.15 -3.74
N TRP A 339 -17.06 6.45 -4.95
CA TRP A 339 -15.72 7.01 -5.17
C TRP A 339 -15.56 8.38 -4.50
N ALA A 340 -16.57 9.25 -4.61
CA ALA A 340 -16.53 10.58 -4.01
C ALA A 340 -16.49 10.51 -2.48
N LEU A 341 -17.31 9.66 -1.87
CA LEU A 341 -17.31 9.42 -0.43
C LEU A 341 -15.96 8.88 0.06
N ALA A 342 -15.42 7.86 -0.62
CA ALA A 342 -14.13 7.27 -0.29
C ALA A 342 -12.96 8.25 -0.45
N SER A 343 -12.93 9.02 -1.54
CA SER A 343 -11.88 10.02 -1.80
C SER A 343 -11.87 11.13 -0.75
N MET A 344 -13.05 11.52 -0.26
CA MET A 344 -13.19 12.48 0.85
C MET A 344 -13.05 11.83 2.25
N ARG A 345 -12.89 10.50 2.33
CA ARG A 345 -12.87 9.72 3.58
C ARG A 345 -14.09 9.97 4.47
N MET A 346 -15.24 10.21 3.84
CA MET A 346 -16.53 10.35 4.52
C MET A 346 -17.02 8.96 4.88
N ARG A 347 -17.33 8.70 6.16
CA ARG A 347 -17.90 7.43 6.62
C ARG A 347 -19.42 7.53 6.64
N PRO A 348 -20.15 6.96 5.67
CA PRO A 348 -21.60 6.97 5.67
C PRO A 348 -22.16 6.08 6.78
N PRO A 349 -23.38 6.35 7.26
CA PRO A 349 -24.08 5.46 8.20
C PRO A 349 -24.43 4.11 7.55
N SER A 350 -24.67 3.06 8.35
CA SER A 350 -24.94 1.70 7.85
C SER A 350 -26.10 1.64 6.84
N PHE A 351 -27.21 2.35 7.11
CA PHE A 351 -28.36 2.37 6.21
C PHE A 351 -28.05 2.88 4.79
N PHE A 352 -26.97 3.66 4.62
CA PHE A 352 -26.53 4.08 3.29
C PHE A 352 -25.90 2.91 2.54
N PHE A 353 -25.07 2.09 3.22
CA PHE A 353 -24.47 0.91 2.60
C PHE A 353 -25.52 -0.14 2.28
N ASP A 354 -26.51 -0.37 3.14
CA ASP A 354 -27.64 -1.26 2.83
C ASP A 354 -28.38 -0.82 1.55
N ALA A 355 -28.62 0.48 1.39
CA ALA A 355 -29.24 1.03 0.19
C ALA A 355 -28.31 1.03 -1.03
N PHE A 356 -27.00 1.19 -0.83
CA PHE A 356 -25.99 1.12 -1.88
C PHE A 356 -25.87 -0.30 -2.43
N ASP A 357 -25.82 -1.31 -1.55
CA ASP A 357 -25.75 -2.72 -1.91
C ASP A 357 -27.00 -3.15 -2.69
N ASP A 358 -28.20 -2.80 -2.21
CA ASP A 358 -29.46 -3.03 -2.94
C ASP A 358 -29.44 -2.42 -4.36
N ALA A 359 -28.96 -1.18 -4.50
CA ALA A 359 -28.87 -0.52 -5.80
C ALA A 359 -27.76 -1.11 -6.69
N PHE A 360 -26.66 -1.55 -6.08
CA PHE A 360 -25.51 -2.17 -6.74
C PHE A 360 -25.89 -3.52 -7.33
N GLU A 361 -26.54 -4.38 -6.54
CA GLU A 361 -27.04 -5.69 -6.96
C GLU A 361 -28.04 -5.58 -8.11
N LYS A 362 -28.99 -4.63 -8.04
CA LYS A 362 -29.96 -4.40 -9.12
C LYS A 362 -29.33 -3.93 -10.44
N ASN A 363 -28.15 -3.34 -10.37
CA ASN A 363 -27.43 -2.82 -11.54
C ASN A 363 -26.25 -3.70 -11.96
N ILE A 364 -26.06 -4.86 -11.32
CA ILE A 364 -24.83 -5.65 -11.44
C ILE A 364 -24.48 -6.04 -12.88
N ASP A 365 -25.48 -6.40 -13.68
CA ASP A 365 -25.32 -6.81 -15.09
C ASP A 365 -24.96 -5.63 -16.02
N ARG A 366 -25.10 -4.40 -15.54
CA ARG A 366 -24.80 -3.16 -16.28
C ARG A 366 -23.54 -2.46 -15.77
N MET A 367 -22.85 -3.04 -14.80
CA MET A 367 -21.61 -2.48 -14.26
C MET A 367 -20.48 -2.62 -15.27
N ASP A 368 -19.78 -1.52 -15.51
CA ASP A 368 -18.50 -1.56 -16.21
C ASP A 368 -17.35 -1.86 -15.22
N ALA A 369 -16.18 -2.20 -15.77
CA ALA A 369 -14.97 -2.50 -15.00
C ALA A 369 -14.59 -1.37 -14.02
N GLN A 370 -14.84 -0.13 -14.42
CA GLN A 370 -14.54 1.03 -13.59
C GLN A 370 -15.46 1.13 -12.38
N THR A 371 -16.77 0.96 -12.58
CA THR A 371 -17.76 1.01 -11.50
C THR A 371 -17.53 -0.15 -10.52
N LEU A 372 -17.30 -1.35 -11.04
CA LEU A 372 -17.01 -2.55 -10.24
C LEU A 372 -15.76 -2.36 -9.36
N SER A 373 -14.67 -1.86 -9.94
CA SER A 373 -13.42 -1.61 -9.21
C SER A 373 -13.47 -0.42 -8.27
N ASN A 374 -14.23 0.64 -8.60
CA ASN A 374 -14.45 1.77 -7.70
C ASN A 374 -15.21 1.34 -6.45
N ALA A 375 -16.19 0.44 -6.56
CA ALA A 375 -16.91 -0.09 -5.41
C ALA A 375 -15.96 -0.86 -4.48
N ALA A 376 -15.21 -1.83 -4.99
CA ALA A 376 -14.22 -2.58 -4.19
C ALA A 376 -13.16 -1.66 -3.56
N TRP A 377 -12.61 -0.72 -4.33
CA TRP A 377 -11.64 0.25 -3.84
C TRP A 377 -12.22 1.16 -2.75
N ALA A 378 -13.47 1.59 -2.90
CA ALA A 378 -14.11 2.48 -1.94
C ALA A 378 -14.43 1.76 -0.63
N TYR A 379 -14.91 0.52 -0.68
CA TYR A 379 -15.07 -0.34 0.50
C TYR A 379 -13.76 -0.46 1.28
N GLY A 380 -12.66 -0.79 0.60
CA GLY A 380 -11.33 -0.87 1.23
C GLY A 380 -10.79 0.46 1.74
N THR A 381 -11.06 1.56 1.04
CA THR A 381 -10.63 2.91 1.46
C THR A 381 -11.39 3.40 2.68
N LEU A 382 -12.70 3.12 2.74
CA LEU A 382 -13.56 3.49 3.86
C LEU A 382 -13.41 2.55 5.05
N GLN A 383 -12.74 1.41 4.87
CA GLN A 383 -12.62 0.34 5.87
C GLN A 383 -14.00 -0.15 6.32
N GLN A 384 -14.93 -0.19 5.37
CA GLN A 384 -16.27 -0.74 5.57
C GLN A 384 -16.25 -2.20 5.12
N ARG A 385 -16.74 -3.11 5.95
CA ARG A 385 -16.96 -4.49 5.53
C ARG A 385 -18.20 -4.55 4.61
N PRO A 386 -18.08 -5.05 3.37
CA PRO A 386 -19.23 -5.26 2.49
C PRO A 386 -20.12 -6.40 3.00
N SER A 387 -21.39 -6.37 2.63
CA SER A 387 -22.31 -7.50 2.86
C SER A 387 -21.90 -8.73 2.03
N ILE A 388 -22.36 -9.90 2.47
CA ILE A 388 -22.11 -11.16 1.74
C ILE A 388 -22.82 -11.15 0.38
N GLU A 389 -24.01 -10.55 0.31
CA GLU A 389 -24.79 -10.38 -0.91
C GLU A 389 -24.04 -9.49 -1.92
N PHE A 390 -23.47 -8.37 -1.46
CA PHE A 390 -22.60 -7.54 -2.28
C PHE A 390 -21.41 -8.31 -2.82
N LEU A 391 -20.65 -9.03 -1.97
CA LEU A 391 -19.48 -9.78 -2.40
C LEU A 391 -19.85 -10.85 -3.44
N ARG A 392 -20.95 -11.57 -3.22
CA ARG A 392 -21.47 -12.58 -4.16
C ARG A 392 -21.81 -11.97 -5.51
N ALA A 393 -22.54 -10.85 -5.52
CA ALA A 393 -22.89 -10.15 -6.75
C ALA A 393 -21.64 -9.61 -7.47
N TRP A 394 -20.71 -9.03 -6.71
CA TRP A 394 -19.45 -8.51 -7.22
C TRP A 394 -18.60 -9.59 -7.89
N TYR A 395 -18.40 -10.73 -7.22
CA TYR A 395 -17.61 -11.84 -7.77
C TYR A 395 -18.29 -12.46 -8.99
N SER A 396 -19.61 -12.60 -8.98
CA SER A 396 -20.36 -13.08 -10.15
C SER A 396 -20.16 -12.16 -11.36
N SER A 397 -20.27 -10.85 -11.17
CA SER A 397 -20.05 -9.84 -12.23
C SER A 397 -18.62 -9.83 -12.73
N PHE A 398 -17.66 -9.93 -11.81
CA PHE A 398 -16.25 -10.02 -12.18
C PHE A 398 -15.99 -11.26 -13.04
N SER A 399 -16.48 -12.43 -12.64
CA SER A 399 -16.23 -13.69 -13.35
C SER A 399 -16.81 -13.69 -14.77
N THR A 400 -17.93 -13.03 -15.02
CA THR A 400 -18.50 -12.89 -16.37
C THR A 400 -17.87 -11.76 -17.17
N GLY A 401 -17.42 -10.69 -16.50
CA GLY A 401 -16.87 -9.48 -17.10
C GLY A 401 -15.35 -9.32 -17.07
N TYR A 402 -14.58 -10.34 -16.61
CA TYR A 402 -13.15 -10.20 -16.33
C TYR A 402 -12.33 -9.75 -17.56
N GLU A 403 -12.74 -10.16 -18.76
CA GLU A 403 -12.12 -9.74 -20.03
C GLU A 403 -12.28 -8.23 -20.32
N MET A 404 -13.23 -7.55 -19.70
CA MET A 404 -13.42 -6.11 -19.82
C MET A 404 -12.64 -5.33 -18.77
N MET A 405 -12.03 -6.02 -17.79
CA MET A 405 -11.26 -5.37 -16.73
C MET A 405 -9.98 -4.76 -17.29
N THR A 406 -9.76 -3.48 -17.00
CA THR A 406 -8.49 -2.80 -17.28
C THR A 406 -7.47 -3.13 -16.19
N GLY A 407 -6.18 -2.89 -16.45
CA GLY A 407 -5.15 -3.12 -15.44
C GLY A 407 -5.36 -2.33 -14.13
N ASN A 408 -5.87 -1.09 -14.25
CA ASN A 408 -6.23 -0.28 -13.09
C ASN A 408 -7.42 -0.88 -12.33
N ALA A 409 -8.44 -1.35 -13.03
CA ALA A 409 -9.61 -1.98 -12.41
C ALA A 409 -9.23 -3.27 -11.67
N LEU A 410 -8.38 -4.11 -12.27
CA LEU A 410 -7.85 -5.31 -11.63
C LEU A 410 -7.07 -5.01 -10.35
N ALA A 411 -6.14 -4.04 -10.42
CA ALA A 411 -5.33 -3.65 -9.28
C ALA A 411 -6.17 -3.07 -8.14
N ASN A 412 -7.14 -2.20 -8.46
CA ASN A 412 -8.01 -1.56 -7.48
C ASN A 412 -8.92 -2.56 -6.76
N SER A 413 -9.42 -3.55 -7.50
CA SER A 413 -10.29 -4.59 -6.93
C SER A 413 -9.55 -5.43 -5.89
N LEU A 414 -8.38 -5.97 -6.28
CA LEU A 414 -7.55 -6.77 -5.38
C LEU A 414 -7.04 -5.93 -4.18
N TRP A 415 -6.68 -4.66 -4.42
CA TRP A 415 -6.27 -3.74 -3.37
C TRP A 415 -7.39 -3.44 -2.37
N GLY A 416 -8.62 -3.27 -2.87
CA GLY A 416 -9.80 -3.05 -2.03
C GLY A 416 -10.02 -4.21 -1.06
N PHE A 417 -9.97 -5.45 -1.56
CA PHE A 417 -10.10 -6.65 -0.73
C PHE A 417 -8.91 -6.83 0.22
N ALA A 418 -7.69 -6.61 -0.25
CA ALA A 418 -6.50 -6.67 0.59
C ALA A 418 -6.53 -5.64 1.73
N LYS A 419 -7.15 -4.48 1.52
CA LYS A 419 -7.33 -3.47 2.56
C LYS A 419 -8.34 -3.84 3.63
N LEU A 420 -9.23 -4.78 3.35
CA LEU A 420 -10.23 -5.30 4.27
C LEU A 420 -9.83 -6.66 4.84
N ASP A 421 -8.64 -7.16 4.50
CA ASP A 421 -8.18 -8.50 4.83
C ASP A 421 -9.17 -9.60 4.37
N ILE A 422 -9.87 -9.34 3.26
CA ILE A 422 -10.74 -10.32 2.61
C ILE A 422 -9.86 -11.18 1.69
N MET A 423 -9.79 -12.48 1.99
CA MET A 423 -9.10 -13.46 1.15
C MET A 423 -9.89 -13.71 -0.14
N PRO A 424 -9.33 -13.41 -1.32
CA PRO A 424 -10.00 -13.69 -2.58
C PRO A 424 -10.04 -15.19 -2.84
N SER A 425 -11.12 -15.65 -3.47
CA SER A 425 -11.24 -17.07 -3.78
C SER A 425 -10.34 -17.53 -4.93
N ASP A 426 -10.09 -18.83 -5.02
CA ASP A 426 -9.26 -19.43 -6.07
C ASP A 426 -9.83 -19.18 -7.47
N ALA A 427 -11.17 -19.19 -7.60
CA ALA A 427 -11.84 -18.91 -8.86
C ALA A 427 -11.59 -17.46 -9.32
N PHE A 428 -11.73 -16.49 -8.39
CA PHE A 428 -11.40 -15.10 -8.66
C PHE A 428 -9.92 -14.94 -9.03
N MET A 429 -9.01 -15.51 -8.24
CA MET A 429 -7.57 -15.38 -8.47
C MET A 429 -7.14 -15.97 -9.81
N SER A 430 -7.72 -17.10 -10.21
CA SER A 430 -7.45 -17.73 -11.51
C SER A 430 -7.77 -16.78 -12.67
N ARG A 431 -8.95 -16.15 -12.67
CA ARG A 431 -9.35 -15.17 -13.69
C ARG A 431 -8.56 -13.88 -13.61
N TRP A 432 -8.23 -13.44 -12.40
CA TRP A 432 -7.38 -12.28 -12.18
C TRP A 432 -5.99 -12.48 -12.81
N PHE A 433 -5.38 -13.66 -12.63
CA PHE A 433 -4.09 -13.99 -13.24
C PHE A 433 -4.18 -14.08 -14.77
N GLU A 434 -5.21 -14.75 -15.31
CA GLU A 434 -5.45 -14.86 -16.76
C GLU A 434 -5.52 -13.46 -17.41
N ARG A 435 -6.29 -12.56 -16.79
CA ARG A 435 -6.41 -11.19 -17.28
C ARG A 435 -5.13 -10.38 -17.08
N PHE A 436 -4.44 -10.54 -15.95
CA PHE A 436 -3.17 -9.86 -15.70
C PHE A 436 -2.14 -10.21 -16.77
N GLN A 437 -2.01 -11.49 -17.13
CA GLN A 437 -1.05 -11.94 -18.16
C GLN A 437 -1.27 -11.25 -19.51
N THR A 438 -2.53 -11.02 -19.89
CA THR A 438 -2.88 -10.37 -21.17
C THR A 438 -2.90 -8.85 -21.10
N THR A 439 -2.91 -8.24 -19.91
CA THR A 439 -3.05 -6.78 -19.75
C THR A 439 -1.95 -6.11 -18.94
N ALA A 440 -0.93 -6.84 -18.47
CA ALA A 440 0.14 -6.29 -17.63
C ALA A 440 0.82 -5.04 -18.25
N PHE A 441 0.92 -4.99 -19.58
CA PHE A 441 1.47 -3.85 -20.31
C PHE A 441 0.64 -2.56 -20.12
N GLN A 442 -0.66 -2.67 -19.83
CA GLN A 442 -1.58 -1.55 -19.58
C GLN A 442 -1.53 -1.03 -18.14
N PHE A 443 -0.93 -1.77 -17.19
CA PHE A 443 -0.85 -1.31 -15.81
C PHE A 443 0.09 -0.12 -15.70
N SER A 444 -0.37 0.96 -15.05
CA SER A 444 0.53 2.03 -14.61
C SER A 444 1.46 1.55 -13.50
N ALA A 445 2.52 2.32 -13.21
CA ALA A 445 3.41 2.06 -12.08
C ALA A 445 2.65 1.93 -10.74
N ILE A 446 1.62 2.75 -10.55
CA ILE A 446 0.77 2.73 -9.34
C ILE A 446 -0.02 1.43 -9.28
N SER A 447 -0.64 1.02 -10.38
CA SER A 447 -1.46 -0.19 -10.42
C SER A 447 -0.62 -1.46 -10.29
N LEU A 448 0.58 -1.50 -10.89
CA LEU A 448 1.54 -2.59 -10.66
C LEU A 448 1.94 -2.70 -9.19
N ASN A 449 2.24 -1.57 -8.55
CA ASN A 449 2.54 -1.53 -7.12
C ASN A 449 1.34 -2.00 -6.29
N ARG A 450 0.13 -1.52 -6.57
CA ARG A 450 -1.09 -1.93 -5.84
C ARG A 450 -1.32 -3.43 -5.91
N ALA A 451 -1.12 -4.03 -7.10
CA ALA A 451 -1.19 -5.48 -7.25
C ALA A 451 -0.19 -6.17 -6.31
N LEU A 452 1.11 -5.91 -6.44
CA LEU A 452 2.14 -6.56 -5.61
C LEU A 452 1.95 -6.30 -4.11
N TRP A 453 1.59 -5.08 -3.72
CA TRP A 453 1.27 -4.73 -2.35
C TRP A 453 0.13 -5.59 -1.80
N SER A 454 -0.91 -5.85 -2.61
CA SER A 454 -2.04 -6.67 -2.20
C SER A 454 -1.65 -8.13 -1.99
N PHE A 455 -0.80 -8.68 -2.85
CA PHE A 455 -0.19 -10.00 -2.63
C PHE A 455 0.57 -10.04 -1.31
N GLY A 456 1.41 -9.05 -1.04
CA GLY A 456 2.17 -8.96 0.21
C GLY A 456 1.29 -8.81 1.46
N LYS A 457 0.24 -7.97 1.39
CA LYS A 457 -0.70 -7.74 2.49
C LYS A 457 -1.44 -9.02 2.88
N LEU A 458 -2.03 -9.70 1.89
CA LEU A 458 -2.78 -10.95 2.06
C LEU A 458 -1.91 -12.21 2.15
N ARG A 459 -0.59 -12.07 1.99
CA ARG A 459 0.38 -13.19 1.93
C ARG A 459 0.03 -14.23 0.84
N LEU A 460 -0.62 -13.78 -0.23
CA LEU A 460 -0.93 -14.61 -1.40
C LEU A 460 0.37 -14.95 -2.12
N GLN A 461 0.65 -16.23 -2.29
CA GLN A 461 1.85 -16.65 -3.02
C GLN A 461 1.65 -16.42 -4.52
N PRO A 462 2.44 -15.52 -5.14
CA PRO A 462 2.32 -15.28 -6.57
C PRO A 462 2.91 -16.44 -7.37
N SER A 463 2.32 -16.75 -8.52
CA SER A 463 2.90 -17.70 -9.46
C SER A 463 4.19 -17.16 -10.09
N ASP A 464 5.09 -18.06 -10.50
CA ASP A 464 6.32 -17.69 -11.22
C ASP A 464 6.04 -16.89 -12.50
N ALA A 465 4.95 -17.23 -13.20
CA ALA A 465 4.49 -16.50 -14.38
C ALA A 465 4.09 -15.06 -14.03
N PHE A 466 3.32 -14.86 -12.95
CA PHE A 466 2.97 -13.53 -12.49
C PHE A 466 4.21 -12.72 -12.12
N LEU A 467 5.11 -13.27 -11.30
CA LEU A 467 6.32 -12.56 -10.86
C LEU A 467 7.21 -12.18 -12.04
N THR A 468 7.37 -13.08 -13.01
CA THR A 468 8.17 -12.83 -14.21
C THR A 468 7.59 -11.67 -15.02
N THR A 469 6.28 -11.70 -15.31
CA THR A 469 5.61 -10.62 -16.03
C THR A 469 5.64 -9.31 -15.24
N TRP A 470 5.42 -9.35 -13.92
CA TRP A 470 5.48 -8.18 -13.07
C TRP A 470 6.86 -7.54 -13.07
N LEU A 471 7.94 -8.33 -12.99
CA LEU A 471 9.32 -7.84 -13.03
C LEU A 471 9.66 -7.17 -14.38
N ILE A 472 9.22 -7.77 -15.49
CA ILE A 472 9.41 -7.19 -16.83
C ILE A 472 8.73 -5.82 -16.93
N GLU A 473 7.48 -5.73 -16.48
CA GLU A 473 6.71 -4.48 -16.55
C GLU A 473 7.19 -3.44 -15.53
N PHE A 474 7.67 -3.88 -14.36
CA PHE A 474 8.35 -3.00 -13.41
C PHE A 474 9.58 -2.37 -14.05
N GLU A 475 10.47 -3.14 -14.69
CA GLU A 475 11.68 -2.58 -15.30
C GLU A 475 11.35 -1.56 -16.40
N LYS A 476 10.37 -1.83 -17.25
CA LYS A 476 9.91 -0.89 -18.29
C LYS A 476 9.36 0.41 -17.71
N LYS A 477 8.66 0.32 -16.58
CA LYS A 477 7.93 1.46 -15.96
C LYS A 477 8.65 2.06 -14.75
N ALA A 478 9.84 1.58 -14.43
CA ALA A 478 10.58 1.93 -13.22
C ALA A 478 10.71 3.46 -13.00
N PRO A 479 10.98 4.30 -14.04
CA PRO A 479 11.06 5.76 -13.88
C PRO A 479 9.77 6.44 -13.40
N ASN A 480 8.62 5.76 -13.52
CA ASN A 480 7.30 6.30 -13.17
C ASN A 480 6.85 5.93 -11.75
N PHE A 481 7.65 5.16 -11.01
CA PHE A 481 7.36 4.84 -9.60
C PHE A 481 7.74 6.02 -8.69
N LEU A 482 6.87 6.33 -7.73
CA LEU A 482 7.18 7.24 -6.62
C LEU A 482 7.96 6.51 -5.55
N GLY A 483 8.67 7.24 -4.67
CA GLY A 483 9.44 6.63 -3.58
C GLY A 483 8.58 5.69 -2.71
N ALA A 484 7.35 6.10 -2.41
CA ALA A 484 6.39 5.29 -1.65
C ALA A 484 6.02 3.97 -2.35
N HIS A 485 5.87 3.97 -3.68
CA HIS A 485 5.57 2.76 -4.45
C HIS A 485 6.77 1.80 -4.47
N LEU A 486 7.99 2.33 -4.65
CA LEU A 486 9.21 1.51 -4.60
C LEU A 486 9.36 0.82 -3.23
N SER A 487 9.14 1.55 -2.15
CA SER A 487 9.18 1.02 -0.79
C SER A 487 8.13 -0.08 -0.56
N GLN A 488 6.89 0.13 -1.03
CA GLN A 488 5.82 -0.87 -0.94
C GLN A 488 6.13 -2.15 -1.71
N SER A 489 6.77 -2.05 -2.89
CA SER A 489 7.19 -3.22 -3.66
C SER A 489 8.18 -4.10 -2.90
N VAL A 490 9.23 -3.53 -2.30
CA VAL A 490 10.20 -4.32 -1.51
C VAL A 490 9.60 -4.83 -0.20
N TRP A 491 8.72 -4.06 0.43
CA TRP A 491 7.96 -4.51 1.60
C TRP A 491 7.10 -5.73 1.28
N ALA A 492 6.41 -5.72 0.14
CA ALA A 492 5.57 -6.84 -0.27
C ALA A 492 6.41 -8.08 -0.56
N LEU A 493 7.53 -7.95 -1.27
CA LEU A 493 8.46 -9.06 -1.51
C LEU A 493 9.02 -9.63 -0.21
N ALA A 494 9.35 -8.77 0.76
CA ALA A 494 9.81 -9.18 2.09
C ALA A 494 8.75 -9.97 2.86
N ARG A 495 7.47 -9.52 2.84
CA ARG A 495 6.36 -10.27 3.44
C ARG A 495 6.08 -11.61 2.79
N LEU A 496 6.33 -11.71 1.48
CA LEU A 496 6.17 -12.95 0.73
C LEU A 496 7.37 -13.89 0.88
N GLY A 497 8.47 -13.44 1.50
CA GLY A 497 9.73 -14.21 1.56
C GLY A 497 10.42 -14.35 0.21
N ILE A 498 10.06 -13.53 -0.78
CA ILE A 498 10.59 -13.61 -2.14
C ILE A 498 11.83 -12.74 -2.24
N ARG A 499 13.00 -13.37 -2.35
CA ARG A 499 14.25 -12.66 -2.57
C ARG A 499 14.37 -12.25 -4.05
N PRO A 500 14.36 -10.95 -4.38
CA PRO A 500 14.47 -10.50 -5.76
C PRO A 500 15.84 -10.81 -6.35
N ARG A 501 15.89 -10.98 -7.68
CA ARG A 501 17.14 -11.14 -8.42
C ARG A 501 17.94 -9.83 -8.39
N GLN A 502 19.26 -9.95 -8.57
CA GLN A 502 20.20 -8.83 -8.53
C GLN A 502 19.80 -7.67 -9.46
N ARG A 503 19.33 -7.98 -10.67
CA ARG A 503 18.86 -6.98 -11.64
C ARG A 503 17.74 -6.09 -11.10
N PHE A 504 16.76 -6.67 -10.41
CA PHE A 504 15.69 -5.90 -9.79
C PHE A 504 16.25 -4.96 -8.72
N VAL A 505 17.15 -5.45 -7.86
CA VAL A 505 17.75 -4.65 -6.78
C VAL A 505 18.51 -3.44 -7.34
N GLU A 506 19.23 -3.62 -8.45
CA GLU A 506 19.95 -2.54 -9.13
C GLU A 506 19.00 -1.46 -9.68
N VAL A 507 18.00 -1.87 -10.48
CA VAL A 507 17.02 -0.94 -11.06
C VAL A 507 16.22 -0.25 -9.96
N TRP A 508 15.78 -1.00 -8.95
CA TRP A 508 15.05 -0.46 -7.81
C TRP A 508 15.87 0.57 -7.04
N THR A 509 17.14 0.27 -6.75
CA THR A 509 18.03 1.19 -6.02
C THR A 509 18.25 2.47 -6.79
N GLU A 510 18.45 2.38 -8.11
CA GLU A 510 18.59 3.56 -8.97
C GLU A 510 17.33 4.45 -8.92
N GLN A 511 16.15 3.86 -9.11
CA GLN A 511 14.91 4.64 -9.09
C GLN A 511 14.58 5.19 -7.70
N TYR A 512 14.89 4.45 -6.63
CA TYR A 512 14.69 4.92 -5.26
C TYR A 512 15.55 6.15 -4.98
N LEU A 513 16.83 6.12 -5.37
CA LEU A 513 17.73 7.27 -5.21
C LEU A 513 17.28 8.48 -6.03
N ARG A 514 16.76 8.27 -7.25
CA ARG A 514 16.16 9.34 -8.06
C ARG A 514 14.92 9.93 -7.41
N ALA A 515 14.05 9.08 -6.84
CA ALA A 515 12.87 9.53 -6.11
C ALA A 515 13.25 10.36 -4.88
N VAL A 516 14.24 9.92 -4.10
CA VAL A 516 14.77 10.70 -2.96
C VAL A 516 15.34 12.04 -3.40
N GLN A 517 16.07 12.10 -4.51
CA GLN A 517 16.60 13.37 -5.02
C GLN A 517 15.49 14.33 -5.49
N LYS A 518 14.43 13.81 -6.11
CA LYS A 518 13.32 14.61 -6.63
C LYS A 518 12.37 15.08 -5.53
N GLU A 519 12.06 14.21 -4.58
CA GLU A 519 11.11 14.47 -3.48
C GLU A 519 11.80 15.18 -2.29
N GLY A 520 13.14 15.07 -2.16
CA GLY A 520 13.89 15.61 -1.03
C GLY A 520 13.39 15.05 0.31
N GLY A 521 13.37 15.88 1.35
CA GLY A 521 12.81 15.56 2.66
C GLY A 521 11.30 15.37 2.72
N ALA A 522 10.58 15.45 1.60
CA ALA A 522 9.13 15.23 1.55
C ALA A 522 8.73 13.74 1.51
N LEU A 523 9.69 12.81 1.45
CA LEU A 523 9.43 11.37 1.56
C LEU A 523 8.81 11.03 2.91
N SER A 524 7.62 10.43 2.92
CA SER A 524 6.98 9.94 4.15
C SER A 524 7.91 9.01 4.94
N HIS A 525 7.85 9.06 6.28
CA HIS A 525 8.58 8.15 7.19
C HIS A 525 8.43 6.67 6.80
N SER A 526 7.22 6.28 6.42
CA SER A 526 6.91 4.90 6.03
C SER A 526 7.74 4.44 4.83
N THR A 527 8.17 5.36 3.96
CA THR A 527 8.87 5.04 2.73
C THR A 527 10.27 4.52 3.01
N TRP A 528 11.07 5.23 3.80
CA TRP A 528 12.44 4.79 4.09
C TRP A 528 12.50 3.71 5.18
N SER A 529 11.57 3.70 6.14
CA SER A 529 11.54 2.68 7.20
C SER A 529 11.21 1.29 6.61
N ASN A 530 10.19 1.20 5.76
CA ASN A 530 9.82 -0.06 5.10
C ASN A 530 10.91 -0.52 4.13
N ALA A 531 11.64 0.40 3.51
CA ALA A 531 12.74 0.06 2.61
C ALA A 531 13.90 -0.60 3.36
N ILE A 532 14.40 0.02 4.45
CA ILE A 532 15.49 -0.58 5.24
C ILE A 532 15.05 -1.89 5.92
N TRP A 533 13.80 -1.97 6.35
CA TRP A 533 13.21 -3.20 6.89
C TRP A 533 13.15 -4.32 5.86
N ALA A 534 12.71 -4.03 4.64
CA ALA A 534 12.65 -5.02 3.58
C ALA A 534 14.05 -5.52 3.21
N HIS A 535 15.04 -4.63 3.15
CA HIS A 535 16.45 -5.01 2.99
C HIS A 535 16.90 -5.98 4.09
N ALA A 536 16.57 -5.70 5.34
CA ALA A 536 16.91 -6.55 6.47
C ALA A 536 16.22 -7.92 6.43
N LYS A 537 14.90 -7.95 6.17
CA LYS A 537 14.13 -9.21 6.08
C LYS A 537 14.57 -10.08 4.90
N LEU A 538 14.91 -9.48 3.76
CA LEU A 538 15.37 -10.19 2.56
C LEU A 538 16.88 -10.47 2.55
N MET A 539 17.61 -10.05 3.59
CA MET A 539 19.07 -10.13 3.67
C MET A 539 19.77 -9.53 2.43
N ILE A 540 19.26 -8.39 1.98
CA ILE A 540 19.83 -7.58 0.90
C ILE A 540 20.68 -6.48 1.54
N ILE A 541 21.99 -6.55 1.34
CA ILE A 541 22.91 -5.53 1.87
C ILE A 541 22.60 -4.18 1.18
N PRO A 542 22.20 -3.13 1.92
CA PRO A 542 21.94 -1.82 1.34
C PRO A 542 23.21 -1.21 0.76
N SER A 543 23.09 -0.54 -0.39
CA SER A 543 24.23 0.15 -0.99
C SER A 543 24.67 1.36 -0.14
N PRO A 544 25.95 1.77 -0.20
CA PRO A 544 26.42 2.97 0.51
C PRO A 544 25.62 4.23 0.15
N ASN A 545 25.20 4.36 -1.11
CA ASN A 545 24.36 5.48 -1.57
C ASN A 545 22.96 5.43 -0.98
N PHE A 546 22.35 4.24 -0.87
CA PHE A 546 21.08 4.05 -0.19
C PHE A 546 21.18 4.46 1.28
N LEU A 547 22.19 3.99 2.01
CA LEU A 547 22.40 4.36 3.42
C LEU A 547 22.61 5.87 3.58
N LYS A 548 23.40 6.49 2.70
CA LYS A 548 23.58 7.96 2.70
C LYS A 548 22.25 8.69 2.52
N ALA A 549 21.43 8.27 1.56
CA ALA A 549 20.11 8.85 1.32
C ALA A 549 19.15 8.64 2.51
N PHE A 550 19.17 7.45 3.11
CA PHE A 550 18.42 7.12 4.31
C PHE A 550 18.79 8.05 5.48
N TYR A 551 20.08 8.26 5.75
CA TYR A 551 20.51 9.11 6.87
C TYR A 551 20.09 10.57 6.69
N VAL A 552 20.14 11.10 5.46
CA VAL A 552 19.66 12.46 5.15
C VAL A 552 18.14 12.55 5.36
N ALA A 553 17.38 11.59 4.84
CA ALA A 553 15.92 11.59 4.99
C ALA A 553 15.48 11.48 6.45
N TYR A 554 16.22 10.71 7.27
CA TYR A 554 16.00 10.62 8.71
C TYR A 554 16.28 11.96 9.41
N SER A 555 17.45 12.57 9.16
CA SER A 555 17.85 13.79 9.85
C SER A 555 16.93 14.99 9.56
N GLU A 556 16.38 15.08 8.36
CA GLU A 556 15.42 16.13 7.98
C GLU A 556 14.06 16.02 8.68
N GLN A 557 13.74 14.86 9.26
CA GLN A 557 12.41 14.57 9.81
C GLN A 557 12.42 14.19 11.30
N ARG A 558 13.53 14.46 11.99
CA ARG A 558 13.71 14.18 13.42
C ARG A 558 12.56 14.66 14.29
N GLY A 559 12.29 13.90 15.35
CA GLY A 559 11.25 14.19 16.33
C GLY A 559 9.81 14.00 15.84
N ARG A 560 9.60 13.59 14.58
CA ARG A 560 8.27 13.29 14.03
C ARG A 560 8.00 11.78 13.91
N HIS A 561 8.92 10.95 14.38
CA HIS A 561 8.85 9.50 14.23
C HIS A 561 7.98 8.84 15.30
N SER A 562 7.35 7.73 14.94
CA SER A 562 6.69 6.86 15.91
C SER A 562 7.66 5.80 16.45
N TRP A 563 7.43 5.30 17.66
CA TRP A 563 8.29 4.28 18.25
C TRP A 563 8.38 2.98 17.41
N PRO A 564 7.31 2.48 16.73
CA PRO A 564 7.44 1.27 15.92
C PRO A 564 8.39 1.47 14.75
N GLN A 565 8.38 2.66 14.13
CA GLN A 565 9.26 3.00 13.02
C GLN A 565 10.73 3.03 13.46
N LEU A 566 11.01 3.70 14.58
CA LEU A 566 12.37 3.79 15.13
C LEU A 566 12.91 2.41 15.52
N CYS A 567 12.08 1.58 16.15
CA CYS A 567 12.45 0.21 16.48
C CYS A 567 12.71 -0.63 15.22
N GLN A 568 11.83 -0.56 14.22
CA GLN A 568 11.98 -1.29 12.96
C GLN A 568 13.29 -0.95 12.26
N VAL A 569 13.66 0.33 12.26
CA VAL A 569 14.89 0.84 11.67
C VAL A 569 16.12 0.32 12.40
N LEU A 570 16.16 0.45 13.73
CA LEU A 570 17.29 -0.04 14.52
C LEU A 570 17.43 -1.55 14.35
N TRP A 571 16.32 -2.30 14.50
CA TRP A 571 16.29 -3.75 14.26
C TRP A 571 16.85 -4.13 12.88
N SER A 572 16.58 -3.33 11.85
CA SER A 572 17.08 -3.59 10.50
C SER A 572 18.61 -3.55 10.43
N PHE A 573 19.25 -2.57 11.09
CA PHE A 573 20.70 -2.52 11.23
C PHE A 573 21.25 -3.74 11.99
N GLY A 574 20.59 -4.13 13.09
CA GLY A 574 20.95 -5.33 13.85
C GLY A 574 20.86 -6.63 13.04
N LYS A 575 19.76 -6.83 12.31
CA LYS A 575 19.54 -8.03 11.48
C LYS A 575 20.55 -8.10 10.34
N LEU A 576 20.85 -6.98 9.68
CA LEU A 576 21.88 -6.88 8.64
C LEU A 576 23.31 -6.96 9.19
N ASN A 577 23.49 -6.82 10.51
CA ASN A 577 24.78 -6.69 11.17
C ASN A 577 25.63 -5.56 10.58
N ILE A 578 24.98 -4.42 10.33
CA ILE A 578 25.62 -3.20 9.84
C ILE A 578 25.59 -2.19 10.99
N PRO A 579 26.75 -1.77 11.53
CA PRO A 579 26.76 -0.74 12.56
C PRO A 579 26.26 0.59 11.97
N PRO A 580 25.24 1.23 12.57
CA PRO A 580 24.81 2.58 12.21
C PRO A 580 25.96 3.59 12.41
N ARG A 581 25.87 4.76 11.77
CA ARG A 581 26.79 5.85 12.07
C ARG A 581 26.58 6.35 13.50
N GLU A 582 27.66 6.75 14.18
CA GLU A 582 27.61 7.21 15.57
C GLU A 582 26.71 8.46 15.75
N ASP A 583 26.76 9.39 14.79
CA ASP A 583 25.91 10.59 14.78
C ASP A 583 24.41 10.23 14.68
N PHE A 584 24.07 9.32 13.76
CA PHE A 584 22.71 8.80 13.64
C PHE A 584 22.25 8.08 14.92
N LEU A 585 23.11 7.27 15.54
CA LEU A 585 22.72 6.51 16.72
C LEU A 585 22.43 7.43 17.92
N PHE A 586 23.24 8.48 18.09
CA PHE A 586 22.98 9.52 19.09
C PHE A 586 21.64 10.21 18.84
N ASP A 587 21.38 10.61 17.60
CA ASP A 587 20.11 11.23 17.20
C ASP A 587 18.92 10.28 17.39
N TRP A 588 19.10 8.99 17.10
CA TRP A 588 18.09 7.96 17.30
C TRP A 588 17.76 7.76 18.77
N GLU A 589 18.75 7.73 19.65
CA GLU A 589 18.52 7.64 21.10
C GLU A 589 17.71 8.84 21.60
N ASP A 590 18.07 10.06 21.18
CA ASP A 590 17.34 11.28 21.52
C ASP A 590 15.87 11.25 21.04
N ASP A 591 15.63 10.73 19.84
CA ASP A 591 14.28 10.64 19.27
C ASP A 591 13.44 9.50 19.90
N PHE A 592 14.07 8.40 20.32
CA PHE A 592 13.36 7.26 20.92
C PHE A 592 13.09 7.43 22.42
N LEU A 593 13.98 8.12 23.16
CA LEU A 593 13.85 8.39 24.59
C LEU A 593 12.46 8.88 25.03
N PRO A 594 11.87 9.94 24.43
CA PRO A 594 10.56 10.43 24.84
C PRO A 594 9.39 9.49 24.48
N LEU A 595 9.65 8.44 23.69
CA LEU A 595 8.68 7.46 23.25
C LEU A 595 8.81 6.11 23.98
N LEU A 596 9.87 5.94 24.76
CA LEU A 596 10.25 4.69 25.40
C LEU A 596 9.16 4.12 26.30
N GLU A 597 8.52 4.97 27.12
CA GLU A 597 7.40 4.58 28.00
C GLU A 597 6.16 4.08 27.23
N LYS A 598 6.04 4.42 25.94
CA LYS A 598 4.94 3.99 25.07
C LYS A 598 5.28 2.72 24.28
N ALA A 599 6.54 2.31 24.25
CA ALA A 599 6.99 1.16 23.49
C ALA A 599 6.50 -0.15 24.15
N ASP A 600 6.20 -1.16 23.33
CA ASP A 600 5.82 -2.48 23.81
C ASP A 600 7.05 -3.35 24.16
N GLY A 601 6.79 -4.51 24.77
CA GLY A 601 7.83 -5.45 25.17
C GLY A 601 8.70 -5.92 24.00
N GLN A 602 8.07 -6.15 22.85
CA GLN A 602 8.76 -6.54 21.62
C GLN A 602 9.73 -5.46 21.15
N ALA A 603 9.33 -4.18 21.17
CA ALA A 603 10.21 -3.07 20.83
C ALA A 603 11.39 -2.94 21.80
N LEU A 604 11.13 -3.02 23.12
CA LEU A 604 12.20 -2.97 24.12
C LEU A 604 13.22 -4.10 23.89
N SER A 605 12.75 -5.32 23.64
CA SER A 605 13.61 -6.47 23.40
C SER A 605 14.42 -6.32 22.11
N ASN A 606 13.80 -5.85 21.02
CA ASN A 606 14.47 -5.67 19.72
C ASN A 606 15.53 -4.58 19.75
N VAL A 607 15.30 -3.50 20.51
CA VAL A 607 16.27 -2.41 20.69
C VAL A 607 17.51 -2.92 21.39
N ILE A 608 17.37 -3.53 22.57
CA ILE A 608 18.54 -3.98 23.35
C ILE A 608 19.25 -5.16 22.66
N TRP A 609 18.50 -6.06 22.02
CA TRP A 609 19.04 -7.13 21.19
C TRP A 609 19.89 -6.56 20.06
N THR A 610 19.45 -5.47 19.42
CA THR A 610 20.22 -4.84 18.33
C THR A 610 21.53 -4.28 18.83
N PHE A 611 21.51 -3.51 19.93
CA PHE A 611 22.72 -2.99 20.56
C PHE A 611 23.72 -4.11 20.89
N ALA A 612 23.24 -5.16 21.54
CA ALA A 612 24.05 -6.33 21.85
C ALA A 612 24.57 -7.04 20.60
N ARG A 613 23.74 -7.22 19.58
CA ARG A 613 24.13 -7.87 18.33
C ARG A 613 25.26 -7.13 17.63
N LEU A 614 25.17 -5.81 17.58
CA LEU A 614 26.15 -4.92 16.95
C LEU A 614 27.39 -4.63 17.82
N ASP A 615 27.43 -5.13 19.05
CA ASP A 615 28.50 -4.87 20.03
C ASP A 615 28.62 -3.37 20.36
N ILE A 616 27.47 -2.70 20.46
CA ILE A 616 27.36 -1.27 20.77
C ILE A 616 26.72 -1.12 22.15
N VAL A 617 27.43 -0.46 23.06
CA VAL A 617 26.89 -0.11 24.38
C VAL A 617 26.03 1.15 24.24
N PRO A 618 24.73 1.11 24.62
CA PRO A 618 23.87 2.30 24.58
C PRO A 618 24.42 3.41 25.49
N SER A 619 24.06 4.67 25.23
CA SER A 619 24.48 5.74 26.14
C SER A 619 23.95 5.51 27.55
N GLY A 620 24.72 5.92 28.57
CA GLY A 620 24.29 5.72 29.97
C GLY A 620 22.96 6.41 30.29
N ARG A 621 22.62 7.52 29.59
CA ARG A 621 21.31 8.17 29.70
C ARG A 621 20.21 7.28 29.15
N PHE A 622 20.40 6.74 27.95
CA PHE A 622 19.45 5.85 27.30
C PHE A 622 19.25 4.56 28.10
N LEU A 623 20.35 3.90 28.49
CA LEU A 623 20.30 2.63 29.20
C LEU A 623 19.55 2.75 30.53
N ARG A 624 19.77 3.83 31.31
CA ARG A 624 19.01 4.06 32.56
C ARG A 624 17.50 4.18 32.30
N ALA A 625 17.10 5.02 31.35
CA ALA A 625 15.69 5.19 31.02
C ALA A 625 15.06 3.89 30.48
N TRP A 626 15.82 3.12 29.69
CA TRP A 626 15.39 1.82 29.20
C TRP A 626 15.20 0.82 30.33
N MET A 627 16.13 0.77 31.29
CA MET A 627 16.04 -0.08 32.48
C MET A 627 14.81 0.26 33.34
N ASP A 628 14.56 1.54 33.59
CA ASP A 628 13.38 2.00 34.34
C ASP A 628 12.07 1.58 33.64
N THR A 629 12.03 1.70 32.31
CA THR A 629 10.86 1.31 31.50
C THR A 629 10.67 -0.21 31.49
N PHE A 630 11.76 -0.97 31.36
CA PHE A 630 11.76 -2.43 31.45
C PHE A 630 11.22 -2.89 32.81
N GLU A 631 11.72 -2.33 33.93
CA GLU A 631 11.24 -2.69 35.27
C GLU A 631 9.73 -2.49 35.45
N GLY A 632 9.17 -1.46 34.81
CA GLY A 632 7.74 -1.16 34.82
C GLY A 632 6.89 -2.03 33.89
N SER A 633 7.51 -2.70 32.90
CA SER A 633 6.81 -3.47 31.85
C SER A 633 7.10 -4.97 31.88
N VAL A 634 8.03 -5.43 32.72
CA VAL A 634 8.49 -6.83 32.81
C VAL A 634 7.35 -7.85 32.96
N ASP A 635 6.29 -7.55 33.71
CA ASP A 635 5.16 -8.45 33.93
C ASP A 635 4.32 -8.71 32.66
N ARG A 636 4.53 -7.92 31.60
CA ARG A 636 3.84 -8.03 30.31
C ARG A 636 4.68 -8.69 29.24
N LEU A 637 5.93 -9.05 29.55
CA LEU A 637 6.84 -9.64 28.57
C LEU A 637 6.52 -11.10 28.30
N MET A 638 6.69 -11.49 27.04
CA MET A 638 6.61 -12.86 26.55
C MET A 638 7.97 -13.58 26.69
N GLY A 639 7.97 -14.91 26.66
CA GLY A 639 9.18 -15.72 26.86
C GLY A 639 10.34 -15.38 25.90
N GLN A 640 10.04 -15.08 24.64
CA GLN A 640 11.04 -14.70 23.63
C GLN A 640 11.68 -13.33 23.94
N GLU A 641 10.87 -12.35 24.36
CA GLU A 641 11.33 -11.01 24.73
C GLU A 641 12.27 -11.09 25.93
N CYS A 642 11.89 -11.86 26.95
CA CYS A 642 12.71 -12.13 28.13
C CYS A 642 14.07 -12.75 27.77
N ALA A 643 14.08 -13.73 26.85
CA ALA A 643 15.31 -14.39 26.40
C ALA A 643 16.23 -13.44 25.63
N ASN A 644 15.67 -12.63 24.73
CA ASN A 644 16.42 -11.63 23.96
C ASN A 644 17.09 -10.60 24.88
N ILE A 645 16.37 -10.13 25.90
CA ILE A 645 16.87 -9.16 26.87
C ILE A 645 18.00 -9.76 27.72
N LEU A 646 17.81 -10.97 28.25
CA LEU A 646 18.83 -11.65 29.06
C LEU A 646 20.12 -11.89 28.26
N TRP A 647 19.97 -12.37 27.03
CA TRP A 647 21.11 -12.55 26.13
C TRP A 647 21.82 -11.23 25.85
N ALA A 648 21.06 -10.15 25.64
CA ALA A 648 21.62 -8.83 25.37
C ALA A 648 22.41 -8.28 26.56
N TRP A 649 21.89 -8.43 27.78
CA TRP A 649 22.62 -8.06 29.00
C TRP A 649 23.91 -8.84 29.18
N ALA A 650 23.86 -10.16 29.02
CA ALA A 650 25.04 -11.01 29.13
C ALA A 650 26.10 -10.65 28.08
N LYS A 651 25.67 -10.34 26.85
CA LYS A 651 26.58 -9.99 25.76
C LYS A 651 27.21 -8.61 25.94
N LEU A 652 26.46 -7.64 26.45
CA LEU A 652 26.94 -6.27 26.67
C LEU A 652 27.61 -6.07 28.04
N ASP A 653 27.72 -7.12 28.86
CA ASP A 653 28.19 -7.07 30.25
C ASP A 653 27.41 -6.04 31.08
N ILE A 654 26.09 -5.98 30.87
CA ILE A 654 25.17 -5.09 31.60
C ILE A 654 24.62 -5.86 32.79
N TYR A 655 24.84 -5.32 33.99
CA TYR A 655 24.18 -5.79 35.19
C TYR A 655 22.93 -4.93 35.47
N PRO A 656 21.72 -5.49 35.37
CA PRO A 656 20.46 -4.74 35.47
C PRO A 656 20.05 -4.40 36.91
N GLY A 657 20.78 -4.91 37.92
CA GLY A 657 20.44 -4.77 39.33
C GLY A 657 19.51 -5.89 39.85
N ASP A 658 19.59 -6.15 41.16
CA ASP A 658 18.89 -7.27 41.80
C ASP A 658 17.37 -7.23 41.59
N ARG A 659 16.76 -6.04 41.68
CA ARG A 659 15.31 -5.88 41.54
C ARG A 659 14.80 -6.26 40.14
N ALA A 660 15.53 -5.85 39.11
CA ALA A 660 15.21 -6.19 37.72
C ALA A 660 15.40 -7.70 37.47
N CYS A 661 16.48 -8.29 38.00
CA CYS A 661 16.72 -9.74 37.97
C CYS A 661 15.59 -10.53 38.65
N ASP A 662 15.17 -10.12 39.85
CA ASP A 662 14.10 -10.79 40.59
C ASP A 662 12.77 -10.75 39.84
N ARG A 663 12.38 -9.57 39.32
CA ARG A 663 11.14 -9.44 38.55
C ARG A 663 11.18 -10.24 37.25
N TRP A 664 12.30 -10.22 36.53
CA TRP A 664 12.48 -11.03 35.33
C TRP A 664 12.35 -12.52 35.65
N TYR A 665 12.99 -12.99 36.73
CA TYR A 665 12.92 -14.39 37.16
C TYR A 665 11.49 -14.82 37.47
N GLN A 666 10.72 -13.98 38.17
CA GLN A 666 9.31 -14.28 38.45
C GLN A 666 8.47 -14.36 37.17
N GLN A 667 8.65 -13.43 36.22
CA GLN A 667 7.91 -13.45 34.95
C GLN A 667 8.28 -14.66 34.10
N TYR A 668 9.58 -14.98 33.97
CA TYR A 668 10.03 -16.16 33.25
C TYR A 668 9.43 -17.44 33.85
N LYS A 669 9.40 -17.55 35.18
CA LYS A 669 8.78 -18.67 35.90
C LYS A 669 7.27 -18.75 35.66
N LEU A 670 6.58 -17.61 35.55
CA LEU A 670 5.14 -17.56 35.23
C LEU A 670 4.87 -18.01 33.79
N ALA A 671 5.63 -17.50 32.82
CA ALA A 671 5.55 -17.91 31.42
C ALA A 671 5.85 -19.41 31.25
N TRP A 672 6.83 -19.92 31.99
CA TRP A 672 7.15 -21.35 32.03
C TRP A 672 6.00 -22.19 32.59
N LYS A 673 5.41 -21.80 33.72
CA LYS A 673 4.27 -22.52 34.32
C LYS A 673 3.00 -22.52 33.45
N MET A 674 2.79 -21.47 32.65
CA MET A 674 1.69 -21.40 31.67
C MET A 674 1.84 -22.45 30.56
N ARG A 675 3.08 -22.79 30.18
CA ARG A 675 3.39 -23.87 29.22
C ARG A 675 2.90 -25.24 29.70
N ASP A 676 3.02 -25.52 30.99
CA ASP A 676 2.56 -26.80 31.58
C ASP A 676 1.02 -26.88 31.68
N LYS A 677 0.33 -25.74 31.66
CA LYS A 677 -1.14 -25.65 31.79
C LYS A 677 -1.86 -25.74 30.44
N TYR A 678 -1.18 -25.46 29.33
CA TYR A 678 -1.70 -25.56 27.96
C TYR A 678 -0.66 -26.23 27.04
N PRO A 679 -0.63 -27.57 26.94
CA PRO A 679 0.42 -28.31 26.27
C PRO A 679 0.11 -28.44 24.77
N PHE A 680 0.28 -27.37 24.00
CA PHE A 680 0.38 -27.51 22.54
C PHE A 680 1.86 -27.35 22.15
N TYR A 681 2.41 -28.43 21.58
CA TYR A 681 3.80 -28.63 21.12
C TYR A 681 4.83 -29.09 22.16
N PRO A 682 4.94 -30.42 22.41
CA PRO A 682 6.14 -30.97 23.04
C PRO A 682 7.35 -30.78 22.10
N VAL A 683 8.45 -30.26 22.65
CA VAL A 683 9.75 -30.23 21.96
C VAL A 683 10.23 -31.68 21.83
N PRO A 684 10.52 -32.20 20.62
CA PRO A 684 10.92 -33.59 20.44
C PRO A 684 12.16 -33.92 21.28
N ALA A 685 12.14 -35.06 22.00
CA ALA A 685 13.22 -35.48 22.89
C ALA A 685 14.61 -35.55 22.20
N GLN A 686 14.63 -35.75 20.88
CA GLN A 686 15.83 -35.68 20.06
C GLN A 686 16.53 -34.31 20.11
N ASN A 687 15.76 -33.22 20.13
CA ASN A 687 16.32 -31.87 20.20
C ASN A 687 16.90 -31.60 21.60
N LEU A 688 16.22 -32.05 22.66
CA LEU A 688 16.71 -31.92 24.04
C LEU A 688 18.03 -32.68 24.26
N ARG A 689 18.16 -33.90 23.73
CA ARG A 689 19.42 -34.67 23.78
C ARG A 689 20.54 -33.98 23.00
N ARG A 690 20.22 -33.33 21.88
CA ARG A 690 21.19 -32.60 21.04
C ARG A 690 21.82 -31.40 21.75
N PHE A 691 21.13 -30.81 22.72
CA PHE A 691 21.64 -29.71 23.55
C PHE A 691 22.22 -30.19 24.90
N GLY A 692 22.47 -31.49 25.07
CA GLY A 692 23.04 -32.06 26.30
C GLY A 692 22.06 -32.09 27.48
N MET A 693 20.75 -31.94 27.23
CA MET A 693 19.70 -31.95 28.25
C MET A 693 19.04 -33.32 28.37
N GLU A 694 19.86 -34.33 28.66
CA GLU A 694 19.46 -35.75 28.72
C GLU A 694 18.39 -35.99 29.79
N ALA A 695 18.52 -35.37 30.96
CA ALA A 695 17.56 -35.51 32.06
C ALA A 695 16.15 -34.96 31.75
N LEU A 696 16.06 -33.91 30.92
CA LEU A 696 14.78 -33.37 30.43
C LEU A 696 14.19 -34.21 29.30
N ALA A 697 15.04 -34.76 28.42
CA ALA A 697 14.63 -35.68 27.37
C ALA A 697 14.08 -37.02 27.90
N ASP A 698 14.53 -37.43 29.09
CA ASP A 698 14.11 -38.65 29.79
C ASP A 698 12.93 -38.40 30.77
N GLY A 699 12.38 -37.19 30.81
CA GLY A 699 11.16 -36.87 31.54
C GLY A 699 11.33 -36.69 33.05
N ASN A 700 12.51 -36.29 33.54
CA ASN A 700 12.75 -36.08 34.97
C ASN A 700 12.26 -34.68 35.43
N PRO A 701 11.20 -34.60 36.26
CA PRO A 701 10.56 -33.33 36.66
C PRO A 701 11.39 -32.48 37.63
N ASN A 702 12.47 -32.99 38.21
CA ASN A 702 13.28 -32.29 39.22
C ASN A 702 14.44 -31.44 38.65
N THR A 703 14.44 -31.13 37.35
CA THR A 703 15.53 -30.37 36.69
C THR A 703 15.40 -28.84 36.76
N GLY A 704 14.37 -28.33 37.44
CA GLY A 704 14.07 -26.89 37.51
C GLY A 704 15.04 -26.03 38.34
N GLU A 705 16.05 -26.61 39.00
CA GLU A 705 16.99 -25.87 39.87
C GLU A 705 18.37 -25.61 39.24
N ILE A 706 18.62 -26.00 37.97
CA ILE A 706 19.97 -25.94 37.35
C ILE A 706 20.07 -24.95 36.16
N MET A 707 19.08 -24.08 35.90
CA MET A 707 19.23 -23.00 34.89
C MET A 707 19.35 -21.61 35.50
#